data_AF-A0A5N6XER3-F1
#
_entry.id   AF-A0A5N6XER3-F1
#
_cell.length_a   1.000
_cell.length_b   1.000
_cell.length_c   1.000
_cell.angle_alpha   90.00
_cell.angle_beta   90.00
_cell.angle_gamma   90.00
#
_symmetry.space_group_name_H-M   'P 1'
#
loop_
_entity.id
_entity.type
_entity.pdbx_description
1 polymer ?
#
loop_
_entity_poly.entity_id
_entity_poly.type
_entity_poly.pdbx_seq_one_letter_code
_entity_poly.pdbx_strand_id
1 'polypeptide(L)'
;MKLSPFEKITEDVAEAEPPAYGQVDQPPLVLPPLDLFQTAGPPVCSTVTQDQCIAHLKFLAALADLRDNITNINPLFQINDPDPAVFGDITNEAFARVKEKRWAVYTARAVDRYTTWWQECIQSPDRAPKLHDLEDDSYDSITEHHKPCNWSPKTMPPLDILMVWHAHMLNPRVFLEDCIRGGAMGFWTAGFPWEIVNSCINDQSMEYHAGQAAVAHFQQKTGLPWDNLKCSSKKPLSCPSCKQELSVPWTEAQISAPLDEAFENCRGFADKNFQKKCPVCKFKITHERLKIEKFRKDVRAFWASDVPMPGTFYDVRGVPKAATISSRKKRQSIFPNRLIKALGTIFLSQTDPTDNDCKSMAALRDKLQSRIKSRDVMRRVNPDSGISSLFPEEKVAFRRMMARYWDNHTPFALDLVGAVIRQGTFVQKMDNIDWLHSPTVKATMDRLIRKYEVFFQIMAQNPRNMAVPTLDVDLAWHTHQLSPSRYFDYSIFTTRQHTRVPNFIDHDDKVEETKLSDGFEWTSKMYKKLTKGDIYSECTCWYCEAIRAPDLSDGIFVSSSTSRAREAAANLHNRPDISSDPDKNPHISAHSAVPAETKKTRAGFDPRYVKHLKLQSNYQKARRRADKRDRKQGNKEQDRSSDVTLYAMAYGYPVYVPYYAPYVADPCVHSNAYASNPGCMSFVSGAHGNCAAGTCGGAVAAGGCGGMGGGCAGGCAGGGGGAAGGCGSGGGAGCGGSSSGGGGGGGCGGGGGGGGCGGGGGGGC
;
A
#
# COMPACT_ATOMS: atom_id res chain seq x y z
N MET A 1 22.68 73.47 -20.14
CA MET A 1 22.35 72.39 -19.19
C MET A 1 21.98 73.06 -17.88
N LYS A 2 20.68 73.15 -17.58
CA LYS A 2 20.19 73.83 -16.37
C LYS A 2 19.98 72.78 -15.29
N LEU A 3 20.66 72.95 -14.16
CA LEU A 3 20.27 72.36 -12.88
C LEU A 3 20.11 73.50 -11.88
N SER A 4 18.97 73.48 -11.19
CA SER A 4 18.57 74.37 -10.11
C SER A 4 17.48 73.63 -9.31
N PRO A 5 17.18 74.00 -8.06
CA PRO A 5 17.45 73.22 -6.85
C PRO A 5 16.13 72.87 -6.12
N PHE A 6 16.13 72.04 -5.08
CA PHE A 6 15.16 71.99 -3.94
C PHE A 6 15.48 70.71 -3.13
N GLU A 7 16.10 70.83 -1.94
CA GLU A 7 15.50 70.66 -0.59
C GLU A 7 15.07 69.21 -0.27
N LYS A 8 15.81 68.50 0.59
CA LYS A 8 15.55 68.30 2.05
C LYS A 8 14.16 67.76 2.36
N ILE A 9 14.08 66.53 2.89
CA ILE A 9 13.57 66.18 4.24
C ILE A 9 13.72 64.66 4.46
N THR A 10 14.28 64.32 5.62
CA THR A 10 14.43 63.01 6.25
C THR A 10 13.19 62.64 7.07
N GLU A 11 12.85 61.35 7.13
CA GLU A 11 12.46 60.55 8.33
C GLU A 11 11.40 59.47 8.06
N ASP A 12 11.66 58.31 8.67
CA ASP A 12 10.81 57.18 9.03
C ASP A 12 9.96 56.47 7.96
N VAL A 13 10.54 55.40 7.40
CA VAL A 13 9.77 54.23 6.96
C VAL A 13 10.05 53.11 7.96
N ALA A 14 9.11 52.90 8.88
CA ALA A 14 9.03 51.69 9.67
C ALA A 14 9.10 50.47 8.75
N GLU A 15 9.90 49.47 9.11
CA GLU A 15 9.88 48.12 8.53
C GLU A 15 8.47 47.56 8.64
N ALA A 16 7.66 47.76 7.59
CA ALA A 16 6.44 47.01 7.40
C ALA A 16 6.85 45.60 6.99
N GLU A 17 6.60 44.62 7.85
CA GLU A 17 6.62 43.21 7.48
C GLU A 17 5.84 43.03 6.18
N PRO A 18 6.36 42.24 5.21
CA PRO A 18 5.62 41.95 4.00
C PRO A 18 4.29 41.29 4.39
N PRO A 19 3.15 41.66 3.77
CA PRO A 19 1.85 41.14 4.14
C PRO A 19 1.86 39.62 4.03
N ALA A 20 1.36 38.96 5.07
CA ALA A 20 1.08 37.53 5.06
C ALA A 20 0.11 37.23 3.90
N TYR A 21 0.63 36.65 2.82
CA TYR A 21 -0.19 36.25 1.68
C TYR A 21 -1.17 35.15 2.12
N GLY A 22 -2.44 35.52 2.28
CA GLY A 22 -3.59 34.63 2.11
C GLY A 22 -4.03 33.79 3.30
N GLN A 23 -4.38 34.40 4.45
CA GLN A 23 -5.43 33.82 5.27
C GLN A 23 -6.78 34.11 4.59
N VAL A 24 -7.18 33.24 3.68
CA VAL A 24 -8.61 33.10 3.41
C VAL A 24 -9.18 32.48 4.68
N ASP A 25 -10.03 33.21 5.41
CA ASP A 25 -10.76 32.67 6.55
C ASP A 25 -11.44 31.37 6.10
N GLN A 26 -10.90 30.23 6.51
CA GLN A 26 -11.57 28.95 6.27
C GLN A 26 -12.91 29.01 7.00
N PRO A 27 -14.01 28.61 6.33
CA PRO A 27 -15.31 28.59 6.99
C PRO A 27 -15.20 27.71 8.25
N PRO A 28 -15.87 28.07 9.36
CA PRO A 28 -15.81 27.26 10.57
C PRO A 28 -16.26 25.84 10.28
N LEU A 29 -15.52 24.85 10.79
CA LEU A 29 -15.90 23.45 10.63
C LEU A 29 -17.23 23.18 11.33
N VAL A 30 -18.26 22.86 10.54
CA VAL A 30 -19.57 22.45 11.05
C VAL A 30 -19.86 21.04 10.58
N LEU A 31 -19.47 20.07 11.40
CA LEU A 31 -19.78 18.67 11.12
C LEU A 31 -21.26 18.38 11.42
N PRO A 32 -21.98 17.71 10.50
CA PRO A 32 -23.32 17.25 10.80
C PRO A 32 -23.27 16.17 11.90
N PRO A 33 -24.31 16.03 12.74
CA PRO A 33 -24.42 14.90 13.65
C PRO A 33 -24.27 13.58 12.89
N LEU A 34 -23.42 12.70 13.44
CA LEU A 34 -23.10 11.39 12.87
C LEU A 34 -23.80 10.29 13.69
N ASP A 35 -24.56 9.42 13.02
CA ASP A 35 -25.10 8.20 13.62
C ASP A 35 -24.16 7.02 13.32
N LEU A 36 -23.26 6.76 14.26
CA LEU A 36 -22.28 5.68 14.16
C LEU A 36 -22.77 4.35 14.77
N PHE A 37 -24.00 4.32 15.29
CA PHE A 37 -24.67 3.09 15.75
C PHE A 37 -25.44 2.41 14.61
N GLN A 38 -25.84 3.18 13.59
CA GLN A 38 -26.48 2.64 12.41
C GLN A 38 -25.53 1.71 11.65
N THR A 39 -25.98 0.48 11.41
CA THR A 39 -25.27 -0.45 10.51
C THR A 39 -25.67 -0.18 9.07
N ALA A 40 -24.75 -0.39 8.13
CA ALA A 40 -25.03 -0.27 6.69
C ALA A 40 -26.05 -1.33 6.18
N GLY A 41 -26.38 -2.33 7.01
CA GLY A 41 -27.19 -3.49 6.66
C GLY A 41 -26.41 -4.80 6.83
N PRO A 42 -26.92 -5.90 6.23
CA PRO A 42 -26.27 -7.21 6.27
C PRO A 42 -24.85 -7.19 5.65
N PRO A 43 -23.84 -7.76 6.32
CA PRO A 43 -22.43 -7.78 5.86
C PRO A 43 -22.20 -8.25 4.42
N VAL A 44 -23.04 -9.15 3.92
CA VAL A 44 -22.91 -9.74 2.58
C VAL A 44 -23.52 -8.89 1.46
N CYS A 45 -24.33 -7.87 1.80
CA CYS A 45 -25.06 -7.06 0.84
C CYS A 45 -24.76 -5.55 0.95
N SER A 46 -24.22 -5.09 2.08
CA SER A 46 -23.93 -3.68 2.31
C SER A 46 -22.46 -3.44 2.59
N THR A 47 -21.97 -2.28 2.16
CA THR A 47 -20.62 -1.81 2.45
C THR A 47 -20.62 -0.88 3.67
N VAL A 48 -20.24 0.37 3.53
CA VAL A 48 -20.08 1.36 4.62
C VAL A 48 -21.24 2.35 4.66
N THR A 49 -21.40 3.07 5.76
CA THR A 49 -22.32 4.21 5.84
C THR A 49 -21.61 5.54 5.54
N GLN A 50 -22.36 6.58 5.15
CA GLN A 50 -21.81 7.93 4.99
C GLN A 50 -21.16 8.46 6.28
N ASP A 51 -21.76 8.18 7.44
CA ASP A 51 -21.32 8.70 8.72
C ASP A 51 -20.00 8.04 9.16
N GLN A 52 -19.80 6.75 8.84
CA GLN A 52 -18.51 6.08 9.02
C GLN A 52 -17.41 6.71 8.17
N CYS A 53 -17.70 7.07 6.91
CA CYS A 53 -16.72 7.74 6.05
C CYS A 53 -16.37 9.15 6.56
N ILE A 54 -17.34 9.90 7.11
CA ILE A 54 -17.09 11.23 7.71
C ILE A 54 -16.26 11.10 8.98
N ALA A 55 -16.60 10.15 9.86
CA ALA A 55 -15.79 9.86 11.06
C ALA A 55 -14.36 9.45 10.70
N HIS A 56 -14.19 8.71 9.60
CA HIS A 56 -12.88 8.38 9.08
C HIS A 56 -12.11 9.62 8.59
N LEU A 57 -12.73 10.52 7.81
CA LEU A 57 -12.09 11.78 7.42
C LEU A 57 -11.63 12.58 8.64
N LYS A 58 -12.47 12.69 9.67
CA LYS A 58 -12.12 13.38 10.92
C LYS A 58 -10.92 12.74 11.62
N PHE A 59 -10.85 11.40 11.63
CA PHE A 59 -9.69 10.68 12.14
C PHE A 59 -8.43 10.95 11.30
N LEU A 60 -8.54 10.99 9.97
CA LEU A 60 -7.40 11.31 9.09
C LEU A 60 -6.88 12.73 9.32
N ALA A 61 -7.76 13.72 9.52
CA ALA A 61 -7.37 15.09 9.87
C ALA A 61 -6.56 15.14 11.18
N ALA A 62 -7.02 14.44 12.22
CA ALA A 62 -6.27 14.33 13.49
C ALA A 62 -4.88 13.67 13.29
N LEU A 63 -4.73 12.75 12.34
CA LEU A 63 -3.44 12.17 11.99
C LEU A 63 -2.54 13.11 11.18
N ALA A 64 -3.13 13.92 10.29
CA ALA A 64 -2.41 14.97 9.56
C ALA A 64 -1.83 16.00 10.52
N ASP A 65 -2.65 16.50 11.45
CA ASP A 65 -2.23 17.42 12.52
C ASP A 65 -1.16 16.81 13.41
N LEU A 66 -1.28 15.53 13.78
CA LEU A 66 -0.26 14.85 14.55
C LEU A 66 1.10 14.88 13.83
N ARG A 67 1.10 14.57 12.54
CA ARG A 67 2.33 14.54 11.73
C ARG A 67 2.94 15.92 11.59
N ASP A 68 2.12 16.92 11.31
CA ASP A 68 2.56 18.29 11.13
C ASP A 68 3.10 18.87 12.44
N ASN A 69 2.44 18.62 13.57
CA ASN A 69 2.94 19.01 14.89
C ASN A 69 4.29 18.35 15.20
N ILE A 70 4.41 17.04 15.05
CA ILE A 70 5.65 16.31 15.38
C ILE A 70 6.84 16.75 14.50
N THR A 71 6.61 16.97 13.21
CA THR A 71 7.69 17.30 12.28
C THR A 71 8.22 18.73 12.46
N ASN A 72 7.38 19.64 12.97
CA ASN A 72 7.72 21.05 13.21
C ASN A 72 8.38 21.31 14.57
N ILE A 73 8.46 20.34 15.49
CA ILE A 73 9.20 20.51 16.76
C ILE A 73 10.70 20.52 16.48
N ASN A 74 11.37 21.63 16.83
CA ASN A 74 12.83 21.77 16.74
C ASN A 74 13.43 22.28 18.07
N PRO A 75 14.42 21.58 18.67
CA PRO A 75 14.90 20.24 18.28
C PRO A 75 13.96 19.14 18.77
N LEU A 76 13.88 18.04 18.00
CA LEU A 76 13.19 16.80 18.42
C LEU A 76 14.09 15.59 18.19
N PHE A 77 14.18 14.70 19.18
CA PHE A 77 15.07 13.53 19.17
C PHE A 77 16.55 13.86 18.91
N GLN A 78 17.00 15.06 19.30
CA GLN A 78 18.33 15.61 19.00
C GLN A 78 18.57 15.86 17.51
N ILE A 79 17.51 15.93 16.71
CA ILE A 79 17.57 16.29 15.29
C ILE A 79 17.25 17.78 15.19
N ASN A 80 18.27 18.57 14.87
CA ASN A 80 18.16 20.02 14.65
C ASN A 80 17.75 20.31 13.20
N ASP A 81 17.13 21.47 12.99
CA ASP A 81 16.93 22.00 11.64
C ASP A 81 18.28 22.25 10.94
N PRO A 82 18.35 22.11 9.60
CA PRO A 82 19.57 22.34 8.84
C PRO A 82 19.99 23.81 8.89
N ASP A 83 21.31 24.05 8.95
CA ASP A 83 21.88 25.39 8.88
C ASP A 83 21.94 25.89 7.42
N PRO A 84 21.21 26.96 7.05
CA PRO A 84 21.23 27.50 5.70
C PRO A 84 22.64 27.88 5.20
N ALA A 85 23.56 28.24 6.10
CA ALA A 85 24.95 28.56 5.73
C ALA A 85 25.74 27.31 5.26
N VAL A 86 25.34 26.12 5.71
CA VAL A 86 25.96 24.84 5.33
C VAL A 86 25.33 24.29 4.05
N PHE A 87 24.01 24.42 3.90
CA PHE A 87 23.26 23.75 2.83
C PHE A 87 23.00 24.65 1.60
N GLY A 88 23.08 25.98 1.71
CA GLY A 88 22.94 26.89 0.56
C GLY A 88 21.67 26.58 -0.27
N ASP A 89 21.84 26.32 -1.56
CA ASP A 89 20.73 26.10 -2.51
C ASP A 89 19.89 24.85 -2.23
N ILE A 90 20.42 23.86 -1.50
CA ILE A 90 19.70 22.61 -1.15
C ILE A 90 19.04 22.66 0.23
N THR A 91 18.96 23.83 0.84
CA THR A 91 18.41 24.02 2.19
C THR A 91 16.96 23.52 2.31
N ASN A 92 16.10 23.80 1.33
CA ASN A 92 14.71 23.32 1.32
C ASN A 92 14.60 21.80 1.35
N GLU A 93 15.43 21.12 0.54
CA GLU A 93 15.49 19.66 0.53
C GLU A 93 16.02 19.13 1.86
N ALA A 94 17.05 19.78 2.44
CA ALA A 94 17.57 19.42 3.75
C ALA A 94 16.51 19.53 4.86
N PHE A 95 15.65 20.56 4.83
CA PHE A 95 14.53 20.71 5.77
C PHE A 95 13.53 19.56 5.62
N ALA A 96 13.14 19.22 4.40
CA ALA A 96 12.27 18.07 4.13
C ALA A 96 12.88 16.76 4.67
N ARG A 97 14.20 16.54 4.51
CA ARG A 97 14.91 15.36 5.05
C ARG A 97 14.89 15.29 6.57
N VAL A 98 15.08 16.41 7.25
CA VAL A 98 15.06 16.47 8.72
C VAL A 98 13.66 16.21 9.26
N LYS A 99 12.63 16.84 8.68
CA LYS A 99 11.23 16.61 9.06
C LYS A 99 10.80 15.16 8.86
N GLU A 100 11.14 14.58 7.70
CA GLU A 100 10.95 13.16 7.41
C GLU A 100 11.64 12.27 8.46
N LYS A 101 12.89 12.59 8.83
CA LYS A 101 13.63 11.80 9.81
C LYS A 101 12.99 11.87 11.20
N ARG A 102 12.49 13.04 11.64
CA ARG A 102 11.73 13.16 12.90
C ARG A 102 10.49 12.28 12.87
N TRP A 103 9.73 12.31 11.77
CA TRP A 103 8.55 11.47 11.59
C TRP A 103 8.88 9.97 11.58
N ALA A 104 9.96 9.57 10.94
CA ALA A 104 10.45 8.19 10.92
C ALA A 104 10.75 7.66 12.34
N VAL A 105 11.42 8.48 13.16
CA VAL A 105 11.75 8.12 14.55
C VAL A 105 10.49 8.06 15.42
N TYR A 106 9.59 9.03 15.27
CA TYR A 106 8.30 9.04 15.98
C TYR A 106 7.48 7.79 15.67
N THR A 107 7.36 7.44 14.38
CA THR A 107 6.63 6.27 13.89
C THR A 107 7.26 4.96 14.39
N ALA A 108 8.60 4.85 14.38
CA ALA A 108 9.29 3.68 14.94
C ALA A 108 9.00 3.49 16.44
N ARG A 109 8.92 4.58 17.20
CA ARG A 109 8.49 4.57 18.61
C ARG A 109 7.02 4.16 18.73
N ALA A 110 6.14 4.71 17.89
CA ALA A 110 4.71 4.39 17.89
C ALA A 110 4.46 2.90 17.63
N VAL A 111 5.17 2.28 16.68
CA VAL A 111 5.07 0.85 16.39
C VAL A 111 5.57 -0.01 17.57
N ASP A 112 6.59 0.42 18.30
CA ASP A 112 7.05 -0.26 19.51
C ASP A 112 6.03 -0.19 20.65
N ARG A 113 5.39 0.97 20.80
CA ARG A 113 4.29 1.17 21.76
C ARG A 113 3.06 0.34 21.37
N TYR A 114 2.70 0.30 20.08
CA TYR A 114 1.65 -0.57 19.53
C TYR A 114 1.97 -2.04 19.77
N THR A 115 3.23 -2.47 19.60
CA THR A 115 3.66 -3.85 19.87
C THR A 115 3.40 -4.23 21.33
N THR A 116 3.75 -3.34 22.27
CA THR A 116 3.51 -3.56 23.70
C THR A 116 2.01 -3.58 24.01
N TRP A 117 1.26 -2.60 23.50
CA TRP A 117 -0.20 -2.55 23.69
C TRP A 117 -0.91 -3.78 23.12
N TRP A 118 -0.52 -4.24 21.93
CA TRP A 118 -1.04 -5.45 21.32
C TRP A 118 -0.80 -6.68 22.19
N GLN A 119 0.41 -6.85 22.73
CA GLN A 119 0.77 -7.97 23.59
C GLN A 119 0.04 -7.96 24.93
N GLU A 120 -0.04 -6.79 25.57
CA GLU A 120 -0.59 -6.67 26.94
C GLU A 120 -2.11 -6.49 26.99
N CYS A 121 -2.72 -5.94 25.94
CA CYS A 121 -4.14 -5.57 25.93
C CYS A 121 -4.99 -6.39 24.97
N ILE A 122 -4.42 -6.95 23.90
CA ILE A 122 -5.19 -7.54 22.79
C ILE A 122 -4.97 -9.05 22.68
N GLN A 123 -3.71 -9.49 22.70
CA GLN A 123 -3.38 -10.89 22.50
C GLN A 123 -3.92 -11.77 23.63
N SER A 124 -4.33 -12.97 23.24
CA SER A 124 -4.71 -14.04 24.15
C SER A 124 -4.03 -15.32 23.68
N PRO A 125 -2.74 -15.53 24.01
CA PRO A 125 -1.94 -16.65 23.49
C PRO A 125 -2.57 -18.04 23.72
N ASP A 126 -3.32 -18.20 24.81
CA ASP A 126 -4.03 -19.45 25.14
C ASP A 126 -5.15 -19.79 24.14
N ARG A 127 -5.61 -18.81 23.35
CA ARG A 127 -6.63 -18.97 22.31
C ARG A 127 -6.03 -19.04 20.90
N ALA A 128 -4.71 -18.93 20.76
CA ALA A 128 -4.05 -18.98 19.47
C ALA A 128 -4.02 -20.44 18.95
N PRO A 129 -4.41 -20.69 17.69
CA PRO A 129 -4.45 -22.04 17.15
C PRO A 129 -3.05 -22.63 17.00
N LYS A 130 -2.99 -23.94 17.19
CA LYS A 130 -1.83 -24.81 17.02
C LYS A 130 -1.86 -25.48 15.65
N LEU A 131 -0.80 -26.21 15.31
CA LEU A 131 -0.70 -26.87 14.01
C LEU A 131 -1.80 -27.92 13.82
N HIS A 132 -2.14 -28.68 14.86
CA HIS A 132 -3.23 -29.65 14.78
C HIS A 132 -4.60 -28.99 14.53
N ASP A 133 -4.84 -27.78 15.04
CA ASP A 133 -6.08 -27.05 14.76
C ASP A 133 -6.19 -26.72 13.26
N LEU A 134 -5.09 -26.33 12.61
CA LEU A 134 -5.06 -26.10 11.15
C LEU A 134 -5.34 -27.37 10.33
N GLU A 135 -5.23 -28.55 10.94
CA GLU A 135 -5.51 -29.85 10.33
C GLU A 135 -6.89 -30.41 10.74
N ASP A 136 -7.68 -29.65 11.51
CA ASP A 136 -9.04 -29.99 11.92
C ASP A 136 -10.09 -29.22 11.10
N ASP A 137 -11.20 -29.87 10.73
CA ASP A 137 -12.24 -29.27 9.87
C ASP A 137 -12.90 -28.04 10.53
N SER A 138 -12.88 -27.92 11.87
CA SER A 138 -13.39 -26.75 12.58
C SER A 138 -12.64 -25.45 12.26
N TYR A 139 -11.41 -25.54 11.74
CA TYR A 139 -10.63 -24.36 11.35
C TYR A 139 -11.24 -23.60 10.17
N ASP A 140 -12.07 -24.24 9.34
CA ASP A 140 -12.81 -23.56 8.27
C ASP A 140 -13.73 -22.44 8.82
N SER A 141 -14.17 -22.56 10.07
CA SER A 141 -15.03 -21.59 10.77
C SER A 141 -14.25 -20.66 11.72
N ILE A 142 -12.91 -20.58 11.63
CA ILE A 142 -12.09 -19.75 12.54
C ILE A 142 -12.46 -18.26 12.50
N THR A 143 -13.08 -17.78 11.42
CA THR A 143 -13.54 -16.39 11.27
C THR A 143 -14.96 -16.15 11.76
N GLU A 144 -15.68 -17.19 12.18
CA GLU A 144 -17.10 -17.14 12.53
C GLU A 144 -17.31 -17.13 14.05
N HIS A 145 -18.45 -16.59 14.50
CA HIS A 145 -18.98 -16.75 15.87
C HIS A 145 -18.11 -16.26 17.04
N HIS A 146 -17.18 -15.33 16.82
CA HIS A 146 -16.41 -14.71 17.91
C HIS A 146 -17.19 -13.60 18.60
N LYS A 147 -17.09 -13.54 19.93
CA LYS A 147 -17.61 -12.41 20.71
C LYS A 147 -16.71 -11.19 20.46
N PRO A 148 -17.24 -10.07 19.96
CA PRO A 148 -16.44 -8.87 19.72
C PRO A 148 -15.87 -8.32 21.03
N CYS A 149 -14.66 -7.77 20.94
CA CYS A 149 -14.10 -6.94 22.00
C CYS A 149 -14.99 -5.72 22.23
N ASN A 150 -15.35 -5.46 23.50
CA ASN A 150 -16.11 -4.27 23.86
C ASN A 150 -15.14 -3.13 24.16
N TRP A 151 -15.24 -2.08 23.35
CA TRP A 151 -14.50 -0.84 23.57
C TRP A 151 -15.28 0.12 24.46
N SER A 152 -14.56 0.96 25.18
CA SER A 152 -15.10 2.14 25.85
C SER A 152 -14.07 3.26 25.77
N PRO A 153 -14.45 4.54 25.97
CA PRO A 153 -13.47 5.63 26.02
C PRO A 153 -12.30 5.35 26.97
N LYS A 154 -12.56 4.67 28.10
CA LYS A 154 -11.57 4.33 29.13
C LYS A 154 -10.53 3.28 28.71
N THR A 155 -10.78 2.53 27.63
CA THR A 155 -9.87 1.48 27.14
C THR A 155 -9.19 1.88 25.83
N MET A 156 -9.44 3.11 25.35
CA MET A 156 -8.86 3.59 24.11
C MET A 156 -7.36 3.88 24.27
N PRO A 157 -6.52 3.47 23.31
CA PRO A 157 -5.10 3.80 23.34
C PRO A 157 -4.83 5.25 22.87
N PRO A 158 -3.59 5.74 23.03
CA PRO A 158 -3.13 7.00 22.46
C PRO A 158 -3.26 7.08 20.94
N LEU A 159 -3.30 8.30 20.38
CA LEU A 159 -3.49 8.56 18.95
C LEU A 159 -2.41 7.92 18.06
N ASP A 160 -1.15 7.86 18.50
CA ASP A 160 -0.07 7.23 17.73
C ASP A 160 -0.22 5.71 17.63
N ILE A 161 -0.83 5.08 18.64
CA ILE A 161 -1.18 3.65 18.61
C ILE A 161 -2.42 3.43 17.72
N LEU A 162 -3.40 4.32 17.76
CA LEU A 162 -4.54 4.29 16.83
C LEU A 162 -4.09 4.42 15.37
N MET A 163 -3.11 5.28 15.08
CA MET A 163 -2.48 5.43 13.77
C MET A 163 -1.88 4.11 13.27
N VAL A 164 -1.08 3.43 14.12
CA VAL A 164 -0.48 2.14 13.77
C VAL A 164 -1.54 1.06 13.61
N TRP A 165 -2.56 1.05 14.47
CA TRP A 165 -3.69 0.11 14.38
C TRP A 165 -4.46 0.28 13.05
N HIS A 166 -4.77 1.52 12.69
CA HIS A 166 -5.42 1.85 11.41
C HIS A 166 -4.62 1.29 10.23
N ALA A 167 -3.32 1.63 10.12
CA ALA A 167 -2.46 1.13 9.04
C ALA A 167 -2.35 -0.41 9.02
N HIS A 168 -2.38 -1.06 10.19
CA HIS A 168 -2.38 -2.52 10.29
C HIS A 168 -3.67 -3.12 9.69
N MET A 169 -4.85 -2.56 10.00
CA MET A 169 -6.14 -3.03 9.49
C MET A 169 -6.31 -2.84 7.98
N LEU A 170 -5.66 -1.84 7.39
CA LEU A 170 -5.64 -1.60 5.94
C LEU A 170 -4.81 -2.62 5.14
N ASN A 171 -4.30 -3.65 5.83
CA ASN A 171 -3.67 -4.83 5.25
C ASN A 171 -4.50 -6.08 5.63
N PRO A 172 -5.69 -6.28 5.04
CA PRO A 172 -6.75 -7.13 5.60
C PRO A 172 -6.33 -8.60 5.79
N ARG A 173 -5.58 -9.19 4.85
CA ARG A 173 -5.10 -10.58 5.00
C ARG A 173 -4.00 -10.73 6.05
N VAL A 174 -3.15 -9.72 6.21
CA VAL A 174 -2.10 -9.68 7.23
C VAL A 174 -2.73 -9.52 8.60
N PHE A 175 -3.65 -8.57 8.73
CA PHE A 175 -4.36 -8.31 9.97
C PHE A 175 -5.13 -9.55 10.44
N LEU A 176 -5.75 -10.30 9.50
CA LEU A 176 -6.38 -11.58 9.80
C LEU A 176 -5.37 -12.59 10.35
N GLU A 177 -4.22 -12.73 9.70
CA GLU A 177 -3.15 -13.63 10.16
C GLU A 177 -2.71 -13.32 11.58
N ASP A 178 -2.45 -12.04 11.87
CA ASP A 178 -1.96 -11.62 13.19
C ASP A 178 -3.04 -11.76 14.26
N CYS A 179 -4.32 -11.51 13.92
CA CYS A 179 -5.43 -11.79 14.83
C CYS A 179 -5.55 -13.29 15.15
N ILE A 180 -5.45 -14.17 14.15
CA ILE A 180 -5.46 -15.63 14.36
C ILE A 180 -4.25 -16.03 15.23
N ARG A 181 -3.03 -15.63 14.83
CA ARG A 181 -1.78 -15.94 15.56
C ARG A 181 -1.77 -15.42 16.99
N GLY A 182 -2.41 -14.28 17.23
CA GLY A 182 -2.50 -13.65 18.54
C GLY A 182 -3.65 -14.14 19.41
N GLY A 183 -4.51 -15.04 18.93
CA GLY A 183 -5.74 -15.42 19.63
C GLY A 183 -6.72 -14.25 19.79
N ALA A 184 -6.67 -13.28 18.88
CA ALA A 184 -7.35 -11.99 18.96
C ALA A 184 -8.53 -11.89 17.98
N MET A 185 -9.24 -13.00 17.72
CA MET A 185 -10.38 -12.98 16.78
C MET A 185 -11.57 -12.13 17.28
N GLY A 186 -11.73 -11.92 18.59
CA GLY A 186 -12.68 -10.93 19.12
C GLY A 186 -12.34 -9.49 18.72
N PHE A 187 -11.04 -9.18 18.56
CA PHE A 187 -10.55 -7.89 18.07
C PHE A 187 -10.82 -7.72 16.57
N TRP A 188 -10.61 -8.79 15.79
CA TRP A 188 -10.98 -8.88 14.38
C TRP A 188 -12.49 -8.64 14.16
N THR A 189 -13.33 -9.25 14.97
CA THR A 189 -14.79 -9.10 14.88
C THR A 189 -15.28 -7.72 15.31
N ALA A 190 -14.67 -7.10 16.33
CA ALA A 190 -15.06 -5.79 16.81
C ALA A 190 -14.84 -4.67 15.76
N GLY A 191 -13.76 -4.77 14.98
CA GLY A 191 -13.36 -3.72 14.04
C GLY A 191 -12.91 -2.43 14.74
N PHE A 192 -12.78 -1.37 13.95
CA PHE A 192 -12.35 -0.06 14.44
C PHE A 192 -13.53 0.66 15.11
N PRO A 193 -13.41 1.09 16.39
CA PRO A 193 -14.54 1.59 17.17
C PRO A 193 -14.87 3.05 16.83
N TRP A 194 -15.48 3.27 15.66
CA TRP A 194 -15.76 4.61 15.12
C TRP A 194 -16.50 5.52 16.08
N GLU A 195 -17.54 5.03 16.75
CA GLU A 195 -18.34 5.82 17.68
C GLU A 195 -17.48 6.39 18.82
N ILE A 196 -16.66 5.55 19.43
CA ILE A 196 -15.80 5.93 20.54
C ILE A 196 -14.66 6.83 20.06
N VAL A 197 -13.98 6.47 18.97
CA VAL A 197 -12.89 7.29 18.41
C VAL A 197 -13.41 8.67 18.04
N ASN A 198 -14.57 8.75 17.37
CA ASN A 198 -15.19 10.01 17.01
C ASN A 198 -15.53 10.85 18.25
N SER A 199 -16.06 10.23 19.31
CA SER A 199 -16.36 10.93 20.58
C SER A 199 -15.12 11.45 21.30
N CYS A 200 -13.95 10.86 21.05
CA CYS A 200 -12.67 11.26 21.64
C CYS A 200 -11.96 12.35 20.82
N ILE A 201 -12.41 12.69 19.61
CA ILE A 201 -11.79 13.74 18.78
C ILE A 201 -12.67 14.98 18.83
N ASN A 202 -12.09 16.14 19.12
CA ASN A 202 -12.82 17.40 19.12
C ASN A 202 -13.21 17.81 17.68
N ASP A 203 -14.47 18.20 17.46
CA ASP A 203 -14.99 18.58 16.12
C ASP A 203 -14.39 19.88 15.56
N GLN A 204 -13.76 20.71 16.38
CA GLN A 204 -13.19 22.00 15.96
C GLN A 204 -11.66 21.95 15.94
N SER A 205 -11.03 21.48 17.03
CA SER A 205 -9.57 21.48 17.15
C SER A 205 -8.90 20.22 16.58
N MET A 206 -9.66 19.19 16.20
CA MET A 206 -9.16 17.87 15.80
C MET A 206 -8.28 17.16 16.85
N GLU A 207 -8.18 17.71 18.07
CA GLU A 207 -7.39 17.10 19.13
C GLU A 207 -8.06 15.84 19.69
N TYR A 208 -7.26 14.80 19.89
CA TYR A 208 -7.68 13.53 20.47
C TYR A 208 -7.53 13.51 22.00
N HIS A 209 -8.65 13.32 22.70
CA HIS A 209 -8.77 13.29 24.16
C HIS A 209 -9.64 12.12 24.64
N ALA A 210 -9.04 10.97 24.95
CA ALA A 210 -9.75 9.80 25.50
C ALA A 210 -10.07 9.89 27.03
N GLY A 211 -9.67 11.00 27.68
CA GLY A 211 -9.87 11.25 29.11
C GLY A 211 -8.86 10.56 30.04
N GLN A 212 -8.80 11.01 31.30
CA GLN A 212 -7.79 10.58 32.27
C GLN A 212 -7.88 9.09 32.65
N ALA A 213 -9.08 8.50 32.57
CA ALA A 213 -9.26 7.07 32.81
C ALA A 213 -8.54 6.20 31.76
N ALA A 214 -8.55 6.61 30.49
CA ALA A 214 -7.82 5.94 29.41
C ALA A 214 -6.32 6.06 29.61
N VAL A 215 -5.85 7.26 29.98
CA VAL A 215 -4.45 7.53 30.33
C VAL A 215 -3.96 6.59 31.43
N ALA A 216 -4.70 6.52 32.54
CA ALA A 216 -4.35 5.65 33.66
C ALA A 216 -4.41 4.16 33.29
N HIS A 217 -5.44 3.73 32.55
CA HIS A 217 -5.58 2.34 32.12
C HIS A 217 -4.42 1.91 31.21
N PHE A 218 -4.08 2.73 30.22
CA PHE A 218 -2.97 2.45 29.30
C PHE A 218 -1.63 2.35 30.04
N GLN A 219 -1.34 3.29 30.93
CA GLN A 219 -0.11 3.29 31.74
C GLN A 219 -0.05 2.06 32.66
N GLN A 220 -1.17 1.70 33.29
CA GLN A 220 -1.25 0.52 34.16
C GLN A 220 -0.98 -0.78 33.38
N LYS A 221 -1.54 -0.92 32.19
CA LYS A 221 -1.44 -2.14 31.39
C LYS A 221 -0.10 -2.30 30.69
N THR A 222 0.47 -1.21 30.17
CA THR A 222 1.66 -1.27 29.32
C THR A 222 2.95 -0.85 30.03
N GLY A 223 2.85 -0.14 31.15
CA GLY A 223 3.98 0.52 31.80
C GLY A 223 4.59 1.68 30.99
N LEU A 224 3.97 2.08 29.89
CA LEU A 224 4.46 3.14 29.00
C LEU A 224 3.75 4.47 29.26
N PRO A 225 4.44 5.62 29.13
CA PRO A 225 3.79 6.93 29.12
C PRO A 225 2.72 7.01 28.03
N TRP A 226 1.66 7.80 28.27
CA TRP A 226 0.58 8.03 27.29
C TRP A 226 1.04 8.84 26.07
N ASP A 227 1.90 9.83 26.30
CA ASP A 227 2.51 10.63 25.26
C ASP A 227 3.80 9.97 24.78
N ASN A 228 3.92 9.77 23.47
CA ASN A 228 5.09 9.18 22.83
C ASN A 228 6.35 9.94 23.21
N LEU A 229 6.30 11.28 23.23
CA LEU A 229 7.46 12.13 23.45
C LEU A 229 8.02 12.00 24.88
N LYS A 230 7.20 11.56 25.83
CA LYS A 230 7.60 11.29 27.22
C LYS A 230 8.25 9.92 27.41
N CYS A 231 8.24 9.04 26.41
CA CYS A 231 8.95 7.76 26.47
C CYS A 231 10.48 7.97 26.49
N SER A 232 11.20 6.97 27.03
CA SER A 232 12.66 6.97 27.10
C SER A 232 13.31 7.25 25.74
N SER A 233 14.39 8.04 25.76
CA SER A 233 15.24 8.31 24.59
C SER A 233 16.03 7.09 24.11
N LYS A 234 15.99 5.99 24.88
CA LYS A 234 16.63 4.72 24.54
C LYS A 234 15.63 3.57 24.50
N LYS A 235 15.83 2.66 23.55
CA LYS A 235 15.09 1.43 23.37
C LYS A 235 15.73 0.26 24.14
N PRO A 236 14.96 -0.52 24.93
CA PRO A 236 15.40 -1.80 25.48
C PRO A 236 15.57 -2.85 24.37
N LEU A 237 16.63 -3.64 24.45
CA LEU A 237 16.96 -4.66 23.45
C LEU A 237 17.67 -5.86 24.08
N SER A 238 17.19 -7.07 23.81
CA SER A 238 17.86 -8.30 24.24
C SER A 238 18.89 -8.77 23.21
N CYS A 239 20.11 -9.09 23.65
CA CYS A 239 21.15 -9.62 22.76
C CYS A 239 20.73 -10.98 22.16
N PRO A 240 20.66 -11.16 20.83
CA PRO A 240 20.27 -12.44 20.23
C PRO A 240 21.14 -13.64 20.64
N SER A 241 22.43 -13.39 20.93
CA SER A 241 23.43 -14.38 21.32
C SER A 241 23.34 -14.76 22.80
N CYS A 242 23.68 -13.85 23.72
CA CYS A 242 23.78 -14.16 25.15
C CYS A 242 22.56 -13.77 25.99
N LYS A 243 21.52 -13.19 25.36
CA LYS A 243 20.29 -12.70 26.03
C LYS A 243 20.49 -11.58 27.05
N GLN A 244 21.69 -11.00 27.13
CA GLN A 244 21.93 -9.78 27.91
C GLN A 244 21.01 -8.65 27.45
N GLU A 245 20.29 -8.04 28.39
CA GLU A 245 19.49 -6.84 28.16
C GLU A 245 20.40 -5.61 27.97
N LEU A 246 20.04 -4.80 26.97
CA LEU A 246 20.78 -3.64 26.50
C LEU A 246 19.83 -2.46 26.34
N SER A 247 20.41 -1.26 26.34
CA SER A 247 19.70 -0.03 26.00
C SER A 247 20.44 0.68 24.87
N VAL A 248 19.72 1.00 23.79
CA VAL A 248 20.28 1.63 22.58
C VAL A 248 19.53 2.92 22.26
N PRO A 249 20.19 3.98 21.75
CA PRO A 249 19.48 5.20 21.36
C PRO A 249 18.49 4.91 20.22
N TRP A 250 17.36 5.61 20.20
CA TRP A 250 16.42 5.52 19.09
C TRP A 250 17.02 6.00 17.78
N THR A 251 17.81 7.06 17.80
CA THR A 251 18.48 7.59 16.61
C THR A 251 19.76 8.31 17.02
N GLU A 252 20.73 8.33 16.11
CA GLU A 252 21.91 9.18 16.15
C GLU A 252 21.91 10.15 14.95
N ALA A 253 20.71 10.48 14.47
CA ALA A 253 20.48 11.26 13.26
C ALA A 253 21.18 12.62 13.29
N GLN A 254 22.02 12.84 12.30
CA GLN A 254 22.61 14.14 11.98
C GLN A 254 22.52 14.30 10.46
N ILE A 255 21.96 15.44 10.03
CA ILE A 255 21.89 15.77 8.61
C ILE A 255 23.29 16.18 8.13
N SER A 256 23.65 15.74 6.92
CA SER A 256 24.94 16.04 6.30
C SER A 256 24.77 16.25 4.81
N ALA A 257 25.68 17.03 4.20
CA ALA A 257 25.85 17.08 2.76
C ALA A 257 26.92 16.06 2.33
N PRO A 258 26.76 15.40 1.15
CA PRO A 258 25.65 15.55 0.21
C PRO A 258 24.38 14.82 0.69
N LEU A 259 23.19 15.30 0.28
CA LEU A 259 21.90 14.81 0.83
C LEU A 259 21.61 13.35 0.50
N ASP A 260 22.15 12.82 -0.59
CA ASP A 260 22.03 11.40 -0.95
C ASP A 260 22.72 10.46 0.07
N GLU A 261 23.66 10.98 0.86
CA GLU A 261 24.32 10.27 1.97
C GLU A 261 23.77 10.67 3.36
N ALA A 262 22.72 11.50 3.41
CA ALA A 262 22.11 11.93 4.66
C ALA A 262 21.74 10.73 5.55
N PHE A 263 22.13 10.80 6.83
CA PHE A 263 21.91 9.78 7.87
C PHE A 263 22.63 8.43 7.66
N GLU A 264 23.43 8.25 6.63
CA GLU A 264 24.06 6.96 6.33
C GLU A 264 25.05 6.52 7.43
N ASN A 265 25.62 7.47 8.18
CA ASN A 265 26.55 7.22 9.29
C ASN A 265 25.87 7.00 10.66
N CYS A 266 24.56 7.18 10.76
CA CYS A 266 23.82 7.04 12.01
C CYS A 266 23.63 5.55 12.37
N ARG A 267 23.68 5.22 13.67
CA ARG A 267 23.67 3.83 14.17
C ARG A 267 22.62 3.55 15.25
N GLY A 268 21.69 4.48 15.50
CA GLY A 268 20.56 4.28 16.40
C GLY A 268 19.53 3.28 15.85
N PHE A 269 18.60 2.85 16.69
CA PHE A 269 17.67 1.77 16.36
C PHE A 269 16.75 2.08 15.18
N ALA A 270 16.24 3.30 15.06
CA ALA A 270 15.43 3.77 13.95
C ALA A 270 16.26 4.21 12.73
N ASP A 271 17.58 4.04 12.76
CA ASP A 271 18.48 4.37 11.64
C ASP A 271 18.68 3.14 10.75
N LYS A 272 18.81 3.38 9.45
CA LYS A 272 19.05 2.35 8.41
C LYS A 272 20.19 1.40 8.78
N ASN A 273 21.28 1.97 9.27
CA ASN A 273 22.53 1.26 9.54
C ASN A 273 22.71 0.90 11.02
N PHE A 274 21.61 0.68 11.75
CA PHE A 274 21.63 0.29 13.18
C PHE A 274 22.71 -0.76 13.47
N GLN A 275 23.55 -0.45 14.46
CA GLN A 275 24.60 -1.34 14.91
C GLN A 275 24.90 -1.14 16.39
N LYS A 276 24.87 -2.23 17.17
CA LYS A 276 25.34 -2.25 18.56
C LYS A 276 26.21 -3.46 18.85
N LYS A 277 27.34 -3.28 19.53
CA LYS A 277 28.16 -4.39 20.03
C LYS A 277 27.70 -4.76 21.45
N CYS A 278 27.39 -6.02 21.69
CA CYS A 278 27.07 -6.51 23.03
C CYS A 278 28.29 -6.32 23.96
N PRO A 279 28.15 -5.71 25.15
CA PRO A 279 29.25 -5.50 26.08
C PRO A 279 29.77 -6.83 26.66
N VAL A 280 28.91 -7.85 26.78
CA VAL A 280 29.24 -9.17 27.34
C VAL A 280 29.86 -10.07 26.27
N CYS A 281 29.06 -10.61 25.34
CA CYS A 281 29.55 -11.60 24.36
C CYS A 281 30.17 -10.99 23.08
N LYS A 282 30.28 -9.67 23.00
CA LYS A 282 30.84 -8.93 21.84
C LYS A 282 30.11 -9.12 20.50
N PHE A 283 28.97 -9.83 20.49
CA PHE A 283 28.13 -10.02 19.32
C PHE A 283 27.69 -8.69 18.71
N LYS A 284 27.78 -8.56 17.38
CA LYS A 284 27.34 -7.38 16.62
C LYS A 284 25.86 -7.53 16.28
N ILE A 285 25.03 -6.74 16.95
CA ILE A 285 23.59 -6.65 16.76
C ILE A 285 23.30 -5.63 15.66
N THR A 286 22.49 -6.03 14.68
CA THR A 286 22.00 -5.22 13.55
C THR A 286 20.56 -5.60 13.27
N HIS A 287 19.84 -4.81 12.46
CA HIS A 287 18.48 -5.15 12.02
C HIS A 287 18.38 -6.54 11.39
N GLU A 288 19.33 -6.89 10.52
CA GLU A 288 19.39 -8.23 9.90
C GLU A 288 19.51 -9.37 10.93
N ARG A 289 20.29 -9.17 12.01
CA ARG A 289 20.42 -10.18 13.07
C ARG A 289 19.13 -10.29 13.90
N LEU A 290 18.38 -9.20 14.08
CA LEU A 290 17.09 -9.21 14.77
C LEU A 290 16.01 -9.93 13.93
N LYS A 291 15.99 -9.73 12.61
CA LYS A 291 15.10 -10.46 11.68
C LYS A 291 15.37 -11.98 11.72
N ILE A 292 16.65 -12.39 11.75
CA ILE A 292 17.02 -13.81 11.93
C ILE A 292 16.58 -14.33 13.30
N GLU A 293 16.76 -13.57 14.37
CA GLU A 293 16.30 -14.01 15.70
C GLU A 293 14.77 -14.14 15.79
N LYS A 294 14.01 -13.30 15.07
CA LYS A 294 12.56 -13.48 14.90
C LYS A 294 12.25 -14.85 14.28
N PHE A 295 12.87 -15.18 13.13
CA PHE A 295 12.72 -16.50 12.51
C PHE A 295 13.07 -17.64 13.46
N ARG A 296 14.17 -17.51 14.20
CA ARG A 296 14.59 -18.52 15.20
C ARG A 296 13.57 -18.68 16.32
N LYS A 297 12.99 -17.58 16.82
CA LYS A 297 11.93 -17.63 17.83
C LYS A 297 10.71 -18.39 17.30
N ASP A 298 10.29 -18.11 16.08
CA ASP A 298 9.14 -18.80 15.46
C ASP A 298 9.43 -20.30 15.23
N VAL A 299 10.63 -20.67 14.78
CA VAL A 299 11.03 -22.08 14.67
C VAL A 299 11.11 -22.77 16.03
N ARG A 300 11.59 -22.09 17.09
CA ARG A 300 11.58 -22.66 18.44
C ARG A 300 10.15 -22.84 18.96
N ALA A 301 9.27 -21.87 18.75
CA ALA A 301 7.86 -21.95 19.14
C ALA A 301 7.12 -23.08 18.42
N PHE A 302 7.43 -23.30 17.14
CA PHE A 302 6.95 -24.44 16.37
C PHE A 302 7.29 -25.77 17.04
N TRP A 303 8.56 -25.98 17.44
CA TRP A 303 9.00 -27.23 18.07
C TRP A 303 8.58 -27.39 19.53
N ALA A 304 8.55 -26.29 20.29
CA ALA A 304 8.27 -26.33 21.72
C ALA A 304 6.77 -26.33 22.05
N SER A 305 5.94 -25.76 21.18
CA SER A 305 4.53 -25.48 21.51
C SER A 305 3.58 -25.58 20.31
N ASP A 306 4.01 -26.26 19.25
CA ASP A 306 3.21 -26.55 18.04
C ASP A 306 2.59 -25.30 17.39
N VAL A 307 3.27 -24.15 17.51
CA VAL A 307 2.81 -22.88 16.93
C VAL A 307 3.09 -22.90 15.42
N PRO A 308 2.08 -22.73 14.53
CA PRO A 308 2.31 -22.71 13.10
C PRO A 308 3.23 -21.57 12.67
N MET A 309 4.03 -21.80 11.64
CA MET A 309 4.90 -20.77 11.09
C MET A 309 4.06 -19.62 10.52
N PRO A 310 4.51 -18.36 10.67
CA PRO A 310 3.90 -17.22 9.99
C PRO A 310 3.74 -17.46 8.49
N GLY A 311 2.64 -16.98 7.92
CA GLY A 311 2.30 -17.15 6.50
C GLY A 311 1.62 -18.48 6.14
N THR A 312 1.13 -19.28 7.10
CA THR A 312 0.46 -20.57 6.81
C THR A 312 -1.02 -20.65 7.20
N PHE A 313 -1.63 -19.55 7.64
CA PHE A 313 -2.98 -19.56 8.23
C PHE A 313 -4.14 -19.48 7.22
N TYR A 314 -3.86 -19.23 5.95
CA TYR A 314 -4.87 -19.12 4.90
C TYR A 314 -4.34 -19.60 3.55
N ASP A 315 -5.25 -19.91 2.61
CA ASP A 315 -4.89 -20.38 1.27
C ASP A 315 -4.38 -19.25 0.34
N VAL A 316 -4.22 -19.50 -0.95
CA VAL A 316 -3.78 -18.46 -1.91
C VAL A 316 -4.83 -17.38 -2.18
N ARG A 317 -6.06 -17.56 -1.70
CA ARG A 317 -7.19 -16.64 -1.85
C ARG A 317 -7.46 -15.83 -0.58
N GLY A 318 -6.60 -15.96 0.44
CA GLY A 318 -6.80 -15.25 1.70
C GLY A 318 -7.81 -15.90 2.63
N VAL A 319 -8.33 -17.09 2.29
CA VAL A 319 -9.38 -17.76 3.06
C VAL A 319 -8.74 -18.81 3.96
N PRO A 320 -8.93 -18.74 5.29
CA PRO A 320 -8.57 -19.83 6.20
C PRO A 320 -9.27 -21.13 5.78
N LYS A 321 -8.48 -22.18 5.61
CA LYS A 321 -8.98 -23.51 5.24
C LYS A 321 -8.19 -24.60 5.93
N ALA A 322 -8.89 -25.55 6.50
CA ALA A 322 -8.34 -26.72 7.13
C ALA A 322 -7.57 -27.58 6.13
N ALA A 323 -6.46 -28.13 6.59
CA ALA A 323 -5.57 -29.01 5.83
C ALA A 323 -5.80 -30.49 6.21
N THR A 324 -7.06 -30.92 6.28
CA THR A 324 -7.50 -32.20 6.90
C THR A 324 -7.10 -33.45 6.10
N ILE A 325 -7.02 -33.33 4.78
CA ILE A 325 -6.70 -34.46 3.90
C ILE A 325 -5.19 -34.68 3.85
N SER A 326 -4.72 -35.88 4.16
CA SER A 326 -3.28 -36.24 4.17
C SER A 326 -2.54 -35.99 2.84
N SER A 327 -3.25 -35.89 1.72
CA SER A 327 -2.69 -35.61 0.39
C SER A 327 -2.01 -34.23 0.30
N ARG A 328 -0.75 -34.22 -0.13
CA ARG A 328 0.01 -33.01 -0.46
C ARG A 328 -0.75 -32.01 -1.33
N LYS A 329 -1.54 -32.49 -2.31
CA LYS A 329 -2.30 -31.60 -3.22
C LYS A 329 -3.31 -30.72 -2.48
N LYS A 330 -3.79 -31.17 -1.31
CA LYS A 330 -4.79 -30.46 -0.50
C LYS A 330 -4.17 -29.65 0.64
N ARG A 331 -2.89 -29.88 0.98
CA ARG A 331 -2.16 -29.24 2.10
C ARG A 331 -1.03 -28.31 1.64
N GLN A 332 -1.22 -27.64 0.51
CA GLN A 332 -0.17 -26.80 -0.09
C GLN A 332 0.10 -25.52 0.72
N SER A 333 -0.93 -24.93 1.33
CA SER A 333 -0.86 -23.71 2.15
C SER A 333 0.02 -23.87 3.40
N ILE A 334 0.10 -25.08 3.95
CA ILE A 334 0.90 -25.40 5.14
C ILE A 334 2.27 -26.01 4.81
N PHE A 335 2.71 -25.95 3.55
CA PHE A 335 4.04 -26.44 3.15
C PHE A 335 5.19 -25.91 4.04
N PRO A 336 5.23 -24.62 4.44
CA PRO A 336 6.28 -24.14 5.33
C PRO A 336 6.35 -24.87 6.67
N ASN A 337 5.21 -25.23 7.27
CA ASN A 337 5.16 -26.01 8.52
C ASN A 337 5.81 -27.39 8.32
N ARG A 338 5.50 -28.06 7.21
CA ARG A 338 6.09 -29.38 6.87
C ARG A 338 7.59 -29.29 6.64
N LEU A 339 8.06 -28.22 5.99
CA LEU A 339 9.48 -27.94 5.79
C LEU A 339 10.22 -27.75 7.13
N ILE A 340 9.65 -26.94 8.03
CA ILE A 340 10.25 -26.67 9.35
C ILE A 340 10.16 -27.89 10.28
N LYS A 341 9.12 -28.71 10.18
CA LYS A 341 9.05 -30.00 10.86
C LYS A 341 10.17 -30.95 10.45
N ALA A 342 10.59 -30.92 9.19
CA ALA A 342 11.68 -31.78 8.71
C ALA A 342 13.09 -31.24 9.01
N LEU A 343 13.27 -29.90 9.01
CA LEU A 343 14.59 -29.27 8.96
C LEU A 343 14.83 -28.20 10.04
N GLY A 344 13.87 -27.92 10.92
CA GLY A 344 13.94 -26.80 11.85
C GLY A 344 15.18 -26.83 12.74
N THR A 345 15.56 -28.00 13.26
CA THR A 345 16.79 -28.16 14.07
C THR A 345 18.06 -27.81 13.29
N ILE A 346 18.13 -28.19 12.01
CA ILE A 346 19.24 -27.82 11.11
C ILE A 346 19.27 -26.30 10.93
N PHE A 347 18.13 -25.66 10.69
CA PHE A 347 18.09 -24.21 10.56
C PHE A 347 18.44 -23.48 11.86
N LEU A 348 18.05 -24.00 13.02
CA LEU A 348 18.45 -23.45 14.32
C LEU A 348 19.97 -23.54 14.52
N SER A 349 20.62 -24.63 14.09
CA SER A 349 22.08 -24.72 14.13
C SER A 349 22.75 -23.75 13.14
N GLN A 350 22.30 -23.72 11.88
CA GLN A 350 22.89 -22.88 10.82
C GLN A 350 22.65 -21.37 11.00
N THR A 351 21.67 -21.00 11.83
CA THR A 351 21.37 -19.60 12.17
C THR A 351 21.83 -19.23 13.57
N ASP A 352 22.63 -20.09 14.21
CA ASP A 352 23.12 -19.80 15.55
C ASP A 352 23.91 -18.48 15.56
N PRO A 353 23.60 -17.52 16.44
CA PRO A 353 24.34 -16.26 16.50
C PRO A 353 25.82 -16.42 16.89
N THR A 354 26.23 -17.53 17.52
CA THR A 354 27.65 -17.81 17.79
C THR A 354 28.39 -18.33 16.57
N ASP A 355 27.67 -18.94 15.63
CA ASP A 355 28.21 -19.42 14.37
C ASP A 355 28.01 -18.33 13.30
N ASN A 356 29.10 -17.84 12.72
CA ASN A 356 29.04 -16.67 11.82
C ASN A 356 28.51 -17.04 10.41
N ASP A 357 27.79 -18.16 10.28
CA ASP A 357 27.34 -18.79 9.04
C ASP A 357 26.12 -18.09 8.40
N CYS A 358 25.22 -17.47 9.19
CA CYS A 358 24.04 -16.77 8.67
C CYS A 358 23.89 -15.36 9.26
N LYS A 359 24.19 -14.32 8.46
CA LYS A 359 24.23 -12.92 8.93
C LYS A 359 23.12 -12.01 8.40
N SER A 360 22.39 -12.45 7.38
CA SER A 360 21.33 -11.68 6.74
C SER A 360 20.15 -12.54 6.32
N MET A 361 19.01 -11.91 6.08
CA MET A 361 17.82 -12.57 5.54
C MET A 361 18.07 -13.12 4.13
N ALA A 362 18.96 -12.50 3.35
CA ALA A 362 19.39 -13.04 2.06
C ALA A 362 20.14 -14.38 2.23
N ALA A 363 21.05 -14.49 3.21
CA ALA A 363 21.74 -15.74 3.51
C ALA A 363 20.77 -16.84 3.99
N LEU A 364 19.81 -16.48 4.84
CA LEU A 364 18.76 -17.41 5.29
C LEU A 364 17.90 -17.90 4.11
N ARG A 365 17.47 -16.98 3.23
CA ARG A 365 16.75 -17.31 1.98
C ARG A 365 17.54 -18.31 1.15
N ASP A 366 18.84 -18.08 0.94
CA ASP A 366 19.67 -18.95 0.11
C ASP A 366 19.83 -20.35 0.71
N LYS A 367 19.98 -20.44 2.03
CA LYS A 367 19.98 -21.73 2.76
C LYS A 367 18.64 -22.45 2.58
N LEU A 368 17.51 -21.80 2.83
CA LEU A 368 16.17 -22.38 2.63
C LEU A 368 15.94 -22.80 1.16
N GLN A 369 16.36 -21.95 0.21
CA GLN A 369 16.29 -22.21 -1.22
C GLN A 369 17.07 -23.47 -1.61
N SER A 370 18.26 -23.67 -1.05
CA SER A 370 19.05 -24.86 -1.32
C SER A 370 18.32 -26.15 -0.89
N ARG A 371 17.57 -26.09 0.23
CA ARG A 371 16.83 -27.23 0.78
C ARG A 371 15.59 -27.57 -0.03
N ILE A 372 14.80 -26.57 -0.46
CA ILE A 372 13.61 -26.81 -1.29
C ILE A 372 13.96 -27.30 -2.72
N LYS A 373 15.22 -27.14 -3.16
CA LYS A 373 15.73 -27.69 -4.43
C LYS A 373 16.28 -29.11 -4.29
N SER A 374 16.55 -29.58 -3.07
CA SER A 374 17.09 -30.93 -2.84
C SER A 374 15.98 -31.98 -2.96
N ARG A 375 16.18 -32.96 -3.84
CA ARG A 375 15.23 -34.07 -4.04
C ARG A 375 15.03 -34.89 -2.77
N ASP A 376 16.10 -35.17 -2.04
CA ASP A 376 16.04 -36.00 -0.83
C ASP A 376 15.28 -35.29 0.29
N VAL A 377 15.53 -33.99 0.46
CA VAL A 377 14.76 -33.15 1.39
C VAL A 377 13.29 -33.14 1.00
N MET A 378 12.97 -32.93 -0.28
CA MET A 378 11.59 -32.83 -0.74
C MET A 378 10.83 -34.15 -0.61
N ARG A 379 11.50 -35.31 -0.75
CA ARG A 379 10.92 -36.63 -0.43
C ARG A 379 10.65 -36.79 1.07
N ARG A 380 11.57 -36.30 1.93
CA ARG A 380 11.38 -36.33 3.39
C ARG A 380 10.22 -35.44 3.85
N VAL A 381 10.07 -34.25 3.25
CA VAL A 381 8.99 -33.30 3.57
C VAL A 381 7.63 -33.76 3.01
N ASN A 382 7.64 -34.52 1.92
CA ASN A 382 6.44 -34.99 1.22
C ASN A 382 6.51 -36.51 0.99
N PRO A 383 6.46 -37.34 2.05
CA PRO A 383 6.60 -38.79 1.91
C PRO A 383 5.46 -39.41 1.09
N ASP A 384 4.32 -38.73 1.00
CA ASP A 384 3.12 -39.10 0.26
C ASP A 384 3.14 -38.70 -1.23
N SER A 385 4.26 -38.18 -1.75
CA SER A 385 4.36 -37.65 -3.11
C SER A 385 5.62 -38.08 -3.86
N GLY A 386 5.44 -38.64 -5.06
CA GLY A 386 6.56 -38.91 -5.98
C GLY A 386 7.15 -37.66 -6.66
N ILE A 387 6.47 -36.51 -6.54
CA ILE A 387 6.89 -35.23 -7.13
C ILE A 387 7.85 -34.54 -6.16
N SER A 388 9.04 -34.16 -6.61
CA SER A 388 10.02 -33.46 -5.76
C SER A 388 10.07 -31.94 -5.98
N SER A 389 9.40 -31.42 -7.01
CA SER A 389 9.26 -29.98 -7.25
C SER A 389 8.11 -29.39 -6.45
N LEU A 390 8.16 -28.08 -6.18
CA LEU A 390 7.08 -27.36 -5.50
C LEU A 390 5.86 -27.16 -6.40
N PHE A 391 4.68 -27.34 -5.85
CA PHE A 391 3.43 -26.94 -6.48
C PHE A 391 3.22 -25.41 -6.42
N PRO A 392 2.39 -24.84 -7.31
CA PRO A 392 2.17 -23.39 -7.37
C PRO A 392 1.78 -22.75 -6.03
N GLU A 393 0.88 -23.37 -5.26
CA GLU A 393 0.44 -22.80 -3.97
C GLU A 393 1.52 -22.97 -2.89
N GLU A 394 2.30 -24.05 -2.92
CA GLU A 394 3.45 -24.23 -2.01
C GLU A 394 4.50 -23.13 -2.23
N LYS A 395 4.70 -22.70 -3.49
CA LYS A 395 5.57 -21.56 -3.83
C LYS A 395 5.02 -20.26 -3.26
N VAL A 396 3.70 -20.05 -3.28
CA VAL A 396 3.07 -18.86 -2.68
C VAL A 396 3.21 -18.89 -1.16
N ALA A 397 2.88 -20.01 -0.51
CA ALA A 397 2.99 -20.18 0.94
C ALA A 397 4.42 -19.96 1.44
N PHE A 398 5.42 -20.51 0.75
CA PHE A 398 6.82 -20.29 1.09
C PHE A 398 7.21 -18.81 1.00
N ARG A 399 6.82 -18.12 -0.08
CA ARG A 399 7.11 -16.69 -0.25
C ARG A 399 6.42 -15.83 0.80
N ARG A 400 5.17 -16.16 1.13
CA ARG A 400 4.40 -15.49 2.18
C ARG A 400 5.06 -15.65 3.54
N MET A 401 5.51 -16.86 3.91
CA MET A 401 6.31 -17.06 5.13
C MET A 401 7.57 -16.18 5.11
N MET A 402 8.34 -16.20 4.02
CA MET A 402 9.57 -15.40 3.92
C MET A 402 9.31 -13.90 4.04
N ALA A 403 8.20 -13.40 3.48
CA ALA A 403 7.82 -12.00 3.58
C ALA A 403 7.59 -11.54 5.04
N ARG A 404 7.23 -12.45 5.96
CA ARG A 404 7.03 -12.11 7.38
C ARG A 404 8.31 -11.71 8.09
N TYR A 405 9.46 -12.10 7.55
CA TYR A 405 10.79 -11.79 8.11
C TYR A 405 11.54 -10.75 7.28
N TRP A 406 11.02 -10.43 6.10
CA TRP A 406 11.61 -9.47 5.21
C TRP A 406 11.33 -8.06 5.74
N ASP A 407 12.37 -7.24 5.96
CA ASP A 407 12.22 -5.91 6.57
C ASP A 407 11.50 -5.85 7.92
N ASN A 408 11.33 -6.97 8.61
CA ASN A 408 10.46 -7.02 9.75
C ASN A 408 11.01 -7.91 10.87
N HIS A 409 11.39 -7.27 11.97
CA HIS A 409 11.80 -7.93 13.21
C HIS A 409 10.72 -7.88 14.31
N THR A 410 9.59 -7.23 14.03
CA THR A 410 8.44 -7.13 14.96
C THR A 410 7.62 -8.44 14.92
N PRO A 411 6.76 -8.73 15.91
CA PRO A 411 5.97 -9.97 15.92
C PRO A 411 4.92 -10.04 14.79
N PHE A 412 4.55 -8.90 14.21
CA PHE A 412 3.54 -8.77 13.16
C PHE A 412 3.98 -9.38 11.84
N ALA A 413 3.01 -9.65 10.98
CA ALA A 413 3.18 -10.21 9.65
C ALA A 413 3.58 -9.15 8.60
N LEU A 414 3.57 -7.87 8.97
CA LEU A 414 3.89 -6.70 8.13
C LEU A 414 4.87 -5.75 8.84
N ASP A 415 5.69 -5.05 8.05
CA ASP A 415 6.44 -3.89 8.54
C ASP A 415 5.47 -2.71 8.75
N LEU A 416 5.03 -2.55 9.99
CA LEU A 416 4.07 -1.52 10.36
C LEU A 416 4.63 -0.10 10.27
N VAL A 417 5.96 0.09 10.39
CA VAL A 417 6.55 1.42 10.18
C VAL A 417 6.34 1.82 8.74
N GLY A 418 6.75 0.96 7.79
CA GLY A 418 6.55 1.25 6.38
C GLY A 418 5.09 1.39 5.98
N ALA A 419 4.17 0.63 6.60
CA ALA A 419 2.74 0.76 6.35
C ALA A 419 2.20 2.14 6.76
N VAL A 420 2.55 2.63 7.96
CA VAL A 420 2.15 3.97 8.42
C VAL A 420 2.69 5.06 7.49
N ILE A 421 3.95 4.95 7.08
CA ILE A 421 4.57 5.95 6.20
C ILE A 421 3.86 6.03 4.85
N ARG A 422 3.54 4.89 4.23
CA ARG A 422 2.80 4.85 2.97
C ARG A 422 1.39 5.41 3.12
N GLN A 423 0.67 5.03 4.18
CA GLN A 423 -0.65 5.59 4.46
C GLN A 423 -0.61 7.11 4.72
N GLY A 424 0.50 7.65 5.22
CA GLY A 424 0.70 9.08 5.41
C GLY A 424 0.48 9.93 4.15
N THR A 425 0.80 9.43 2.96
CA THR A 425 0.51 10.12 1.70
C THR A 425 -0.98 10.19 1.41
N PHE A 426 -1.73 9.13 1.73
CA PHE A 426 -3.19 9.13 1.61
C PHE A 426 -3.81 10.12 2.59
N VAL A 427 -3.38 10.07 3.86
CA VAL A 427 -3.84 10.99 4.93
C VAL A 427 -3.74 12.45 4.49
N GLN A 428 -2.57 12.90 4.03
CA GLN A 428 -2.43 14.30 3.60
C GLN A 428 -3.24 14.67 2.38
N LYS A 429 -3.38 13.76 1.41
CA LYS A 429 -4.19 14.05 0.23
C LYS A 429 -5.66 14.22 0.60
N MET A 430 -6.15 13.42 1.55
CA MET A 430 -7.53 13.56 2.05
C MET A 430 -7.71 14.85 2.85
N ASP A 431 -6.71 15.23 3.65
CA ASP A 431 -6.70 16.46 4.43
C ASP A 431 -6.64 17.71 3.53
N ASN A 432 -5.74 17.74 2.54
CA ASN A 432 -5.60 18.83 1.58
C ASN A 432 -6.84 19.04 0.68
N ILE A 433 -7.57 17.96 0.35
CA ILE A 433 -8.85 18.05 -0.37
C ILE A 433 -9.93 18.73 0.49
N ASP A 434 -9.80 18.59 1.81
CA ASP A 434 -10.58 19.29 2.82
C ASP A 434 -12.11 19.12 2.71
N TRP A 435 -12.55 17.87 2.55
CA TRP A 435 -13.99 17.57 2.48
C TRP A 435 -14.74 17.76 3.79
N LEU A 436 -14.05 17.80 4.93
CA LEU A 436 -14.71 18.03 6.21
C LEU A 436 -15.38 19.40 6.26
N HIS A 437 -14.79 20.42 5.63
CA HIS A 437 -15.36 21.76 5.53
C HIS A 437 -16.38 21.91 4.38
N SER A 438 -16.65 20.84 3.63
CA SER A 438 -17.62 20.89 2.54
C SER A 438 -19.07 20.89 3.07
N PRO A 439 -19.91 21.86 2.68
CA PRO A 439 -21.33 21.88 3.08
C PRO A 439 -22.12 20.70 2.50
N THR A 440 -21.56 19.96 1.54
CA THR A 440 -22.18 18.80 0.90
C THR A 440 -21.53 17.47 1.27
N VAL A 441 -20.75 17.42 2.36
CA VAL A 441 -19.96 16.24 2.78
C VAL A 441 -20.76 14.93 2.77
N LYS A 442 -22.00 14.91 3.27
CA LYS A 442 -22.89 13.71 3.23
C LYS A 442 -23.22 13.27 1.80
N ALA A 443 -23.59 14.20 0.92
CA ALA A 443 -23.85 13.90 -0.49
C ALA A 443 -22.58 13.44 -1.24
N THR A 444 -21.41 13.96 -0.85
CA THR A 444 -20.11 13.49 -1.35
C THR A 444 -19.86 12.04 -0.93
N MET A 445 -20.12 11.69 0.34
CA MET A 445 -20.02 10.31 0.82
C MET A 445 -20.97 9.36 0.07
N ASP A 446 -22.22 9.76 -0.17
CA ASP A 446 -23.16 8.95 -0.96
C ASP A 446 -22.65 8.65 -2.37
N ARG A 447 -22.11 9.67 -3.05
CA ARG A 447 -21.55 9.53 -4.40
C ARG A 447 -20.36 8.58 -4.41
N LEU A 448 -19.42 8.71 -3.47
CA LEU A 448 -18.23 7.85 -3.45
C LEU A 448 -18.57 6.41 -3.01
N ILE A 449 -19.57 6.18 -2.17
CA ILE A 449 -19.99 4.82 -1.78
C ILE A 449 -20.57 4.09 -3.00
N ARG A 450 -21.43 4.74 -3.78
CA ARG A 450 -21.95 4.17 -5.05
C ARG A 450 -20.82 3.84 -6.03
N LYS A 451 -19.84 4.73 -6.14
CA LYS A 451 -18.65 4.52 -6.98
C LYS A 451 -17.79 3.35 -6.47
N TYR A 452 -17.65 3.23 -5.15
CA TYR A 452 -16.94 2.13 -4.50
C TYR A 452 -17.63 0.77 -4.74
N GLU A 453 -18.96 0.70 -4.71
CA GLU A 453 -19.69 -0.53 -5.04
C GLU A 453 -19.36 -1.02 -6.46
N VAL A 454 -19.33 -0.11 -7.44
CA VAL A 454 -18.91 -0.45 -8.81
C VAL A 454 -17.44 -0.88 -8.85
N PHE A 455 -16.55 -0.17 -8.14
CA PHE A 455 -15.14 -0.54 -8.03
C PHE A 455 -14.96 -1.96 -7.45
N PHE A 456 -15.72 -2.30 -6.41
CA PHE A 456 -15.67 -3.63 -5.82
C PHE A 456 -16.14 -4.71 -6.79
N GLN A 457 -17.20 -4.44 -7.56
CA GLN A 457 -17.63 -5.35 -8.64
C GLN A 457 -16.53 -5.56 -9.69
N ILE A 458 -15.78 -4.52 -10.05
CA ILE A 458 -14.62 -4.64 -10.96
C ILE A 458 -13.61 -5.64 -10.39
N MET A 459 -13.25 -5.50 -9.12
CA MET A 459 -12.31 -6.42 -8.46
C MET A 459 -12.86 -7.85 -8.40
N ALA A 460 -14.12 -8.02 -8.02
CA ALA A 460 -14.74 -9.33 -7.84
C ALA A 460 -14.92 -10.10 -9.16
N GLN A 461 -15.20 -9.40 -10.26
CA GLN A 461 -15.36 -10.01 -11.59
C GLN A 461 -14.01 -10.30 -12.28
N ASN A 462 -12.94 -9.62 -11.87
CA ASN A 462 -11.64 -9.68 -12.55
C ASN A 462 -10.51 -10.01 -11.56
N PRO A 463 -10.54 -11.17 -10.89
CA PRO A 463 -9.60 -11.49 -9.81
C PRO A 463 -8.14 -11.65 -10.24
N ARG A 464 -7.81 -11.52 -11.54
CA ARG A 464 -6.45 -11.59 -12.10
C ARG A 464 -5.89 -10.23 -12.53
N ASN A 465 -6.69 -9.18 -12.39
CA ASN A 465 -6.35 -7.81 -12.77
C ASN A 465 -6.30 -6.95 -11.51
N MET A 466 -5.34 -6.03 -11.47
CA MET A 466 -5.21 -5.05 -10.39
C MET A 466 -6.13 -3.87 -10.69
N ALA A 467 -7.17 -3.72 -9.89
CA ALA A 467 -7.96 -2.49 -9.88
C ALA A 467 -7.26 -1.45 -8.98
N VAL A 468 -7.30 -0.18 -9.38
CA VAL A 468 -6.66 0.92 -8.65
C VAL A 468 -7.71 1.98 -8.31
N PRO A 469 -7.89 2.32 -7.03
CA PRO A 469 -8.90 3.26 -6.58
C PRO A 469 -8.52 4.71 -6.93
N THR A 470 -9.52 5.56 -7.11
CA THR A 470 -9.37 7.00 -6.90
C THR A 470 -9.44 7.31 -5.40
N LEU A 471 -8.96 8.48 -4.94
CA LEU A 471 -8.93 8.85 -3.51
C LEU A 471 -10.31 8.72 -2.81
N ASP A 472 -11.38 9.13 -3.47
CA ASP A 472 -12.77 8.99 -2.98
C ASP A 472 -13.19 7.52 -2.79
N VAL A 473 -12.86 6.66 -3.77
CA VAL A 473 -13.13 5.21 -3.71
C VAL A 473 -12.30 4.55 -2.62
N ASP A 474 -11.04 4.98 -2.48
CA ASP A 474 -10.11 4.42 -1.51
C ASP A 474 -10.53 4.75 -0.07
N LEU A 475 -11.05 5.96 0.18
CA LEU A 475 -11.65 6.32 1.47
C LEU A 475 -12.75 5.33 1.87
N ALA A 476 -13.70 5.03 0.97
CA ALA A 476 -14.74 4.03 1.26
C ALA A 476 -14.16 2.63 1.44
N TRP A 477 -13.15 2.27 0.65
CA TRP A 477 -12.51 0.96 0.74
C TRP A 477 -11.78 0.76 2.07
N HIS A 478 -10.97 1.73 2.49
CA HIS A 478 -10.30 1.74 3.79
C HIS A 478 -11.31 1.72 4.93
N THR A 479 -12.37 2.53 4.84
CA THR A 479 -13.47 2.52 5.83
C THR A 479 -14.11 1.12 5.94
N HIS A 480 -14.26 0.41 4.81
CA HIS A 480 -14.77 -0.96 4.80
C HIS A 480 -13.79 -1.94 5.46
N GLN A 481 -12.49 -1.86 5.14
CA GLN A 481 -11.45 -2.71 5.73
C GLN A 481 -11.33 -2.54 7.26
N LEU A 482 -11.63 -1.34 7.77
CA LEU A 482 -11.71 -1.04 9.20
C LEU A 482 -12.91 -1.72 9.90
N SER A 483 -13.72 -2.48 9.17
CA SER A 483 -14.67 -3.49 9.68
C SER A 483 -14.27 -4.88 9.18
N PRO A 484 -13.20 -5.51 9.72
CA PRO A 484 -12.51 -6.61 9.04
C PRO A 484 -13.37 -7.84 8.79
N SER A 485 -14.16 -8.25 9.80
CA SER A 485 -15.10 -9.38 9.66
C SER A 485 -16.13 -9.10 8.56
N ARG A 486 -16.71 -7.90 8.53
CA ARG A 486 -17.68 -7.49 7.51
C ARG A 486 -17.05 -7.45 6.12
N TYR A 487 -15.84 -6.91 6.02
CA TYR A 487 -15.08 -6.85 4.77
C TYR A 487 -14.74 -8.25 4.23
N PHE A 488 -14.39 -9.19 5.12
CA PHE A 488 -14.17 -10.59 4.77
C PHE A 488 -15.44 -11.23 4.22
N ASP A 489 -16.56 -11.13 4.93
CA ASP A 489 -17.85 -11.70 4.51
C ASP A 489 -18.31 -11.15 3.15
N TYR A 490 -18.24 -9.83 2.98
CA TYR A 490 -18.59 -9.16 1.73
C TYR A 490 -17.69 -9.63 0.57
N SER A 491 -16.38 -9.74 0.82
CA SER A 491 -15.41 -10.19 -0.18
C SER A 491 -15.66 -11.62 -0.64
N ILE A 492 -15.78 -12.57 0.29
CA ILE A 492 -15.96 -13.98 -0.06
C ILE A 492 -17.33 -14.21 -0.70
N PHE A 493 -18.37 -13.51 -0.25
CA PHE A 493 -19.71 -13.62 -0.80
C PHE A 493 -19.74 -13.11 -2.24
N THR A 494 -19.31 -11.87 -2.47
CA THR A 494 -19.36 -11.22 -3.78
C THR A 494 -18.50 -11.94 -4.81
N THR A 495 -17.29 -12.35 -4.44
CA THR A 495 -16.39 -13.10 -5.35
C THR A 495 -16.94 -14.49 -5.68
N ARG A 496 -17.62 -15.15 -4.74
CA ARG A 496 -18.27 -16.45 -4.99
C ARG A 496 -19.42 -16.32 -6.00
N GLN A 497 -20.17 -15.21 -5.98
CA GLN A 497 -21.22 -14.96 -6.98
C GLN A 497 -20.66 -14.85 -8.40
N HIS A 498 -19.50 -14.22 -8.58
CA HIS A 498 -18.92 -13.98 -9.90
C HIS A 498 -17.98 -15.09 -10.40
N THR A 499 -17.25 -15.75 -9.51
CA THR A 499 -16.16 -16.67 -9.87
C THR A 499 -16.38 -18.10 -9.40
N ARG A 500 -17.47 -18.37 -8.67
CA ARG A 500 -17.79 -19.65 -7.98
C ARG A 500 -16.80 -20.08 -6.90
N VAL A 501 -15.79 -19.26 -6.59
CA VAL A 501 -14.78 -19.53 -5.59
C VAL A 501 -14.68 -18.33 -4.65
N PRO A 502 -14.69 -18.51 -3.32
CA PRO A 502 -14.50 -17.40 -2.39
C PRO A 502 -13.07 -16.87 -2.47
N ASN A 503 -12.92 -15.56 -2.54
CA ASN A 503 -11.65 -14.85 -2.47
C ASN A 503 -11.77 -13.67 -1.53
N PHE A 504 -10.94 -13.64 -0.50
CA PHE A 504 -10.84 -12.51 0.39
C PHE A 504 -10.00 -11.44 -0.31
N ILE A 505 -10.62 -10.37 -0.82
CA ILE A 505 -9.90 -9.36 -1.61
C ILE A 505 -8.85 -8.69 -0.71
N ASP A 506 -7.62 -8.58 -1.21
CA ASP A 506 -6.52 -7.96 -0.47
C ASP A 506 -6.38 -6.50 -0.89
N HIS A 507 -5.62 -5.75 -0.09
CA HIS A 507 -5.20 -4.39 -0.43
C HIS A 507 -3.67 -4.35 -0.43
N ASP A 508 -3.09 -4.40 -1.63
CA ASP A 508 -1.64 -4.43 -1.81
C ASP A 508 -1.03 -3.09 -1.37
N ASP A 509 -0.40 -3.10 -0.20
CA ASP A 509 0.24 -1.93 0.39
C ASP A 509 1.56 -1.54 -0.31
N LYS A 510 2.06 -2.36 -1.25
CA LYS A 510 3.19 -2.02 -2.12
C LYS A 510 2.90 -2.42 -3.57
N VAL A 511 2.91 -1.46 -4.47
CA VAL A 511 2.67 -1.63 -5.91
C VAL A 511 3.70 -0.84 -6.71
N GLU A 512 4.29 -1.46 -7.73
CA GLU A 512 5.22 -0.77 -8.61
C GLU A 512 4.53 0.38 -9.38
N GLU A 513 5.15 1.56 -9.41
CA GLU A 513 4.58 2.79 -9.95
C GLU A 513 3.95 2.65 -11.36
N THR A 514 4.66 2.01 -12.30
CA THR A 514 4.14 1.84 -13.67
C THR A 514 2.97 0.87 -13.72
N LYS A 515 2.99 -0.21 -12.93
CA LYS A 515 1.86 -1.14 -12.76
C LYS A 515 0.66 -0.48 -12.11
N LEU A 516 0.87 0.39 -11.12
CA LEU A 516 -0.20 1.17 -10.51
C LEU A 516 -0.87 2.07 -11.56
N SER A 517 -0.07 2.79 -12.34
CA SER A 517 -0.56 3.66 -13.41
C SER A 517 -1.29 2.90 -14.52
N ASP A 518 -0.80 1.71 -14.92
CA ASP A 518 -1.48 0.81 -15.85
C ASP A 518 -2.80 0.27 -15.28
N GLY A 519 -2.81 -0.11 -14.00
CA GLY A 519 -4.00 -0.57 -13.28
C GLY A 519 -5.08 0.50 -13.18
N PHE A 520 -4.68 1.76 -12.98
CA PHE A 520 -5.59 2.90 -12.96
C PHE A 520 -6.22 3.18 -14.34
N GLU A 521 -5.43 3.09 -15.40
CA GLU A 521 -5.95 3.16 -16.77
C GLU A 521 -6.95 2.05 -17.04
N TRP A 522 -6.62 0.80 -16.67
CA TRP A 522 -7.51 -0.35 -16.83
C TRP A 522 -8.80 -0.22 -16.00
N THR A 523 -8.71 0.25 -14.76
CA THR A 523 -9.87 0.46 -13.88
C THR A 523 -10.80 1.52 -14.45
N SER A 524 -10.26 2.62 -14.98
CA SER A 524 -11.03 3.67 -15.63
C SER A 524 -11.84 3.13 -16.82
N LYS A 525 -11.22 2.26 -17.64
CA LYS A 525 -11.88 1.58 -18.76
C LYS A 525 -13.01 0.67 -18.29
N MET A 526 -12.76 -0.10 -17.24
CA MET A 526 -13.75 -1.04 -16.69
C MET A 526 -14.94 -0.32 -16.06
N TYR A 527 -14.69 0.74 -15.31
CA TYR A 527 -15.72 1.59 -14.72
C TYR A 527 -16.64 2.14 -15.80
N LYS A 528 -16.08 2.81 -16.83
CA LYS A 528 -16.85 3.30 -17.98
C LYS A 528 -17.72 2.22 -18.61
N LYS A 529 -17.18 1.01 -18.77
CA LYS A 529 -17.92 -0.11 -19.36
C LYS A 529 -19.10 -0.54 -18.50
N LEU A 530 -18.93 -0.67 -17.18
CA LEU A 530 -19.97 -1.12 -16.26
C LEU A 530 -21.06 -0.07 -16.05
N THR A 531 -20.69 1.20 -15.94
CA THR A 531 -21.63 2.33 -15.80
C THR A 531 -22.23 2.78 -17.13
N LYS A 532 -21.76 2.20 -18.24
CA LYS A 532 -22.16 2.53 -19.61
C LYS A 532 -21.82 3.97 -20.02
N GLY A 533 -20.78 4.60 -19.45
CA GLY A 533 -20.28 5.89 -19.94
C GLY A 533 -19.87 6.89 -18.87
N ASP A 534 -20.01 6.57 -17.59
CA ASP A 534 -19.55 7.47 -16.53
C ASP A 534 -18.03 7.49 -16.43
N ILE A 535 -17.50 8.60 -15.95
CA ILE A 535 -16.06 8.83 -15.84
C ILE A 535 -15.59 8.42 -14.45
N TYR A 536 -14.51 7.64 -14.41
CA TYR A 536 -13.95 7.17 -13.15
C TYR A 536 -13.22 8.27 -12.36
N SER A 537 -12.39 9.07 -13.03
CA SER A 537 -11.72 10.24 -12.41
C SER A 537 -12.20 11.51 -13.06
N GLU A 538 -12.85 12.39 -12.29
CA GLU A 538 -13.33 13.69 -12.75
C GLU A 538 -12.22 14.76 -12.78
N CYS A 539 -11.07 14.52 -12.13
CA CYS A 539 -9.93 15.44 -12.07
C CYS A 539 -9.40 15.83 -13.47
N THR A 540 -9.13 17.12 -13.71
CA THR A 540 -8.61 17.65 -14.99
C THR A 540 -7.10 17.93 -14.97
N CYS A 541 -6.35 17.32 -14.05
CA CYS A 541 -4.89 17.40 -14.07
C CYS A 541 -4.31 16.69 -15.32
N TRP A 542 -3.10 17.10 -15.73
CA TRP A 542 -2.44 16.58 -16.94
C TRP A 542 -2.37 15.03 -16.98
N TYR A 543 -2.15 14.40 -15.83
CA TYR A 543 -2.07 12.94 -15.69
C TYR A 543 -3.42 12.28 -15.96
N CYS A 544 -4.50 12.75 -15.32
CA CYS A 544 -5.82 12.17 -15.49
C CYS A 544 -6.35 12.35 -16.93
N GLU A 545 -6.04 13.49 -17.56
CA GLU A 545 -6.30 13.68 -18.99
C GLU A 545 -5.52 12.70 -19.86
N ALA A 546 -4.22 12.50 -19.59
CA ALA A 546 -3.38 11.54 -20.31
C ALA A 546 -3.90 10.10 -20.21
N ILE A 547 -4.43 9.72 -19.05
CA ILE A 547 -5.01 8.39 -18.80
C ILE A 547 -6.33 8.21 -19.55
N ARG A 548 -7.21 9.22 -19.53
CA ARG A 548 -8.51 9.15 -20.22
C ARG A 548 -8.36 9.15 -21.74
N ALA A 549 -7.37 9.88 -22.28
CA ALA A 549 -7.31 10.19 -23.70
C ALA A 549 -7.36 8.96 -24.63
N PRO A 550 -6.53 7.90 -24.45
CA PRO A 550 -6.52 6.75 -25.37
C PRO A 550 -7.86 6.01 -25.37
N ASP A 551 -8.45 5.80 -24.19
CA ASP A 551 -9.72 5.08 -24.05
C ASP A 551 -10.91 5.83 -24.66
N LEU A 552 -10.84 7.16 -24.63
CA LEU A 552 -11.84 8.00 -25.25
C LEU A 552 -11.61 8.13 -26.75
N SER A 553 -10.38 8.18 -27.25
CA SER A 553 -10.13 8.56 -28.65
C SER A 553 -9.76 7.45 -29.61
N ASP A 554 -9.23 6.33 -29.11
CA ASP A 554 -8.59 5.34 -29.98
C ASP A 554 -9.59 4.24 -30.34
N GLY A 555 -10.01 4.22 -31.61
CA GLY A 555 -10.91 3.20 -32.15
C GLY A 555 -11.61 3.64 -33.44
N ILE A 556 -11.75 2.71 -34.39
CA ILE A 556 -12.49 2.92 -35.66
C ILE A 556 -14.01 2.93 -35.41
N PHE A 557 -14.47 2.21 -34.37
CA PHE A 557 -15.87 2.16 -33.95
C PHE A 557 -16.04 2.77 -32.55
N VAL A 558 -16.98 3.70 -32.41
CA VAL A 558 -17.27 4.38 -31.13
C VAL A 558 -18.48 3.73 -30.50
N SER A 559 -18.30 3.05 -29.37
CA SER A 559 -19.44 2.53 -28.60
C SER A 559 -20.29 3.68 -28.04
N SER A 560 -21.57 3.43 -27.78
CA SER A 560 -22.44 4.43 -27.11
C SER A 560 -21.92 4.85 -25.74
N SER A 561 -21.29 3.92 -25.00
CA SER A 561 -20.61 4.23 -23.73
C SER A 561 -19.41 5.16 -23.90
N THR A 562 -18.60 4.94 -24.94
CA THR A 562 -17.45 5.80 -25.27
C THR A 562 -17.93 7.19 -25.70
N SER A 563 -19.01 7.28 -26.48
CA SER A 563 -19.58 8.56 -26.89
C SER A 563 -20.05 9.39 -25.69
N ARG A 564 -20.80 8.77 -24.76
CA ARG A 564 -21.24 9.43 -23.53
C ARG A 564 -20.06 9.86 -22.64
N ALA A 565 -19.06 9.01 -22.49
CA ALA A 565 -17.86 9.34 -21.71
C ALA A 565 -17.06 10.50 -22.34
N ARG A 566 -17.01 10.60 -23.68
CA ARG A 566 -16.37 11.74 -24.37
C ARG A 566 -17.08 13.05 -24.07
N GLU A 567 -18.41 13.05 -24.09
CA GLU A 567 -19.22 14.23 -23.78
C GLU A 567 -19.11 14.62 -22.32
N ALA A 568 -19.21 13.66 -21.40
CA ALA A 568 -18.99 13.89 -19.98
C ALA A 568 -17.60 14.48 -19.72
N ALA A 569 -16.56 13.99 -20.42
CA ALA A 569 -15.17 14.44 -20.21
C ALA A 569 -14.96 15.86 -20.74
N ALA A 570 -15.65 16.20 -21.83
CA ALA A 570 -15.67 17.57 -22.36
C ALA A 570 -16.25 18.56 -21.34
N ASN A 571 -17.30 18.15 -20.63
CA ASN A 571 -18.01 19.01 -19.68
C ASN A 571 -17.27 19.20 -18.35
N LEU A 572 -16.26 18.40 -18.03
CA LEU A 572 -15.46 18.56 -16.80
C LEU A 572 -14.79 19.94 -16.71
N HIS A 573 -14.32 20.49 -17.83
CA HIS A 573 -13.70 21.81 -17.88
C HIS A 573 -14.68 22.99 -17.73
N ASN A 574 -15.98 22.70 -17.80
CA ASN A 574 -17.02 23.72 -17.62
C ASN A 574 -17.53 23.75 -16.18
N ARG A 575 -17.03 22.86 -15.31
CA ARG A 575 -17.46 22.72 -13.93
C ARG A 575 -16.51 23.47 -12.97
N PRO A 576 -17.00 24.48 -12.23
CA PRO A 576 -16.15 25.29 -11.34
C PRO A 576 -15.68 24.52 -10.11
N ASP A 577 -16.35 23.42 -9.76
CA ASP A 577 -16.01 22.54 -8.65
C ASP A 577 -14.97 21.47 -9.02
N ILE A 578 -14.47 21.48 -10.27
CA ILE A 578 -13.38 20.61 -10.72
C ILE A 578 -12.16 21.47 -11.03
N SER A 579 -11.02 21.13 -10.42
CA SER A 579 -9.75 21.81 -10.65
C SER A 579 -8.75 20.96 -11.44
N SER A 580 -7.84 21.63 -12.16
CA SER A 580 -6.67 21.00 -12.77
C SER A 580 -5.55 20.70 -11.75
N ASP A 581 -5.66 21.28 -10.56
CA ASP A 581 -4.80 21.02 -9.42
C ASP A 581 -5.02 19.59 -8.88
N PRO A 582 -3.99 18.72 -8.91
CA PRO A 582 -4.09 17.36 -8.40
C PRO A 582 -4.42 17.28 -6.90
N ASP A 583 -4.11 18.31 -6.10
CA ASP A 583 -4.33 18.29 -4.65
C ASP A 583 -5.74 18.75 -4.25
N LYS A 584 -6.53 19.24 -5.20
CA LYS A 584 -7.90 19.74 -4.98
C LYS A 584 -9.01 18.81 -5.48
N ASN A 585 -8.67 17.65 -6.05
CA ASN A 585 -9.65 16.73 -6.62
C ASN A 585 -9.29 15.27 -6.35
N PRO A 586 -10.28 14.38 -6.21
CA PRO A 586 -10.04 12.96 -6.27
C PRO A 586 -9.44 12.55 -7.62
N HIS A 587 -8.20 12.10 -7.56
CA HIS A 587 -7.53 11.43 -8.66
C HIS A 587 -7.06 10.04 -8.18
N ILE A 588 -6.08 9.45 -8.87
CA ILE A 588 -5.48 8.16 -8.47
C ILE A 588 -5.02 8.18 -7.01
N SER A 589 -5.39 7.15 -6.24
CA SER A 589 -4.76 6.90 -4.95
C SER A 589 -3.46 6.13 -5.18
N ALA A 590 -2.33 6.74 -4.79
CA ALA A 590 -0.99 6.25 -5.07
C ALA A 590 -0.14 6.05 -3.82
N HIS A 591 -0.77 5.95 -2.66
CA HIS A 591 -0.09 5.78 -1.39
C HIS A 591 0.68 4.44 -1.30
N SER A 592 0.26 3.42 -2.06
CA SER A 592 0.96 2.14 -2.19
C SER A 592 2.07 2.14 -3.25
N ALA A 593 2.25 3.24 -4.00
CA ALA A 593 3.23 3.32 -5.08
C ALA A 593 4.65 3.23 -4.53
N VAL A 594 5.47 2.35 -5.12
CA VAL A 594 6.88 2.20 -4.79
C VAL A 594 7.74 2.07 -6.05
N PRO A 595 8.91 2.72 -6.13
CA PRO A 595 9.85 2.50 -7.21
C PRO A 595 10.33 1.04 -7.26
N ALA A 596 10.33 0.48 -8.46
CA ALA A 596 11.03 -0.77 -8.72
C ALA A 596 12.54 -0.54 -8.76
N GLU A 597 13.32 -1.25 -7.95
CA GLU A 597 14.76 -1.36 -8.23
C GLU A 597 14.93 -2.18 -9.52
N THR A 598 15.25 -1.49 -10.62
CA THR A 598 15.63 -2.14 -11.87
C THR A 598 17.14 -2.11 -12.02
N LYS A 599 17.78 -3.27 -12.28
CA LYS A 599 19.12 -3.26 -12.90
C LYS A 599 19.00 -2.42 -14.16
N LYS A 600 19.97 -1.51 -14.41
CA LYS A 600 20.12 -0.82 -15.70
C LYS A 600 19.84 -1.86 -16.79
N THR A 601 18.72 -1.71 -17.50
CA THR A 601 18.28 -2.70 -18.47
C THR A 601 19.37 -2.86 -19.53
N ARG A 602 19.43 -3.99 -20.25
CA ARG A 602 20.35 -4.14 -21.40
C ARG A 602 20.22 -3.01 -22.44
N ALA A 603 19.10 -2.28 -22.42
CA ALA A 603 18.80 -1.12 -23.27
C ALA A 603 19.03 0.26 -22.60
N GLY A 604 19.37 0.32 -21.31
CA GLY A 604 19.74 1.56 -20.60
C GLY A 604 18.60 2.50 -20.18
N PHE A 605 17.33 2.25 -20.51
CA PHE A 605 16.21 3.16 -20.21
C PHE A 605 15.47 2.82 -18.90
N ASP A 606 15.12 3.85 -18.12
CA ASP A 606 14.26 3.78 -16.93
C ASP A 606 12.79 3.59 -17.35
N PRO A 607 12.10 2.50 -16.96
CA PRO A 607 10.70 2.27 -17.29
C PRO A 607 9.76 3.42 -16.88
N ARG A 608 10.06 4.12 -15.77
CA ARG A 608 9.28 5.27 -15.30
C ARG A 608 9.37 6.43 -16.27
N TYR A 609 10.57 6.68 -16.78
CA TYR A 609 10.79 7.70 -17.79
C TYR A 609 10.06 7.38 -19.10
N VAL A 610 10.08 6.11 -19.53
CA VAL A 610 9.31 5.68 -20.71
C VAL A 610 7.80 5.86 -20.50
N LYS A 611 7.28 5.49 -19.33
CA LYS A 611 5.86 5.67 -18.98
C LYS A 611 5.49 7.16 -18.94
N HIS A 612 6.34 7.99 -18.36
CA HIS A 612 6.19 9.45 -18.35
C HIS A 612 6.08 10.01 -19.77
N LEU A 613 7.02 9.67 -20.67
CA LEU A 613 6.99 10.12 -22.07
C LEU A 613 5.71 9.68 -22.80
N LYS A 614 5.24 8.45 -22.56
CA LYS A 614 3.97 7.96 -23.13
C LYS A 614 2.79 8.79 -22.65
N LEU A 615 2.70 9.07 -21.35
CA LEU A 615 1.63 9.89 -20.77
C LEU A 615 1.68 11.33 -21.29
N GLN A 616 2.88 11.92 -21.35
CA GLN A 616 3.06 13.26 -21.92
C GLN A 616 2.60 13.32 -23.38
N SER A 617 2.94 12.33 -24.20
CA SER A 617 2.44 12.23 -25.58
C SER A 617 0.92 12.14 -25.66
N ASN A 618 0.30 11.34 -24.77
CA ASN A 618 -1.16 11.22 -24.70
C ASN A 618 -1.82 12.56 -24.29
N TYR A 619 -1.27 13.24 -23.29
CA TYR A 619 -1.75 14.55 -22.85
C TYR A 619 -1.67 15.59 -23.98
N GLN A 620 -0.52 15.68 -24.65
CA GLN A 620 -0.35 16.60 -25.79
C GLN A 620 -1.35 16.32 -26.92
N LYS A 621 -1.66 15.05 -27.21
CA LYS A 621 -2.70 14.69 -28.18
C LYS A 621 -4.09 15.09 -27.70
N ALA A 622 -4.40 14.92 -26.41
CA ALA A 622 -5.67 15.33 -25.82
C ALA A 622 -5.85 16.85 -25.92
N ARG A 623 -4.83 17.62 -25.52
CA ARG A 623 -4.80 19.08 -25.59
C ARG A 623 -5.08 19.59 -27.00
N ARG A 624 -4.34 19.10 -28.00
CA ARG A 624 -4.54 19.47 -29.42
C ARG A 624 -5.96 19.21 -29.93
N ARG A 625 -6.61 18.14 -29.45
CA ARG A 625 -8.00 17.83 -29.83
C ARG A 625 -8.99 18.76 -29.16
N ALA A 626 -8.76 19.09 -27.89
CA ALA A 626 -9.56 20.04 -27.15
C ALA A 626 -9.44 21.46 -27.75
N ASP A 627 -8.22 21.93 -28.07
CA ASP A 627 -7.97 23.18 -28.80
C ASP A 627 -8.75 23.25 -30.12
N LYS A 628 -8.72 22.15 -30.90
CA LYS A 628 -9.46 22.07 -32.16
C LYS A 628 -10.97 22.13 -31.97
N ARG A 629 -11.50 21.59 -30.88
CA ARG A 629 -12.93 21.63 -30.55
C ARG A 629 -13.33 23.05 -30.12
N ASP A 630 -12.56 23.68 -29.26
CA ASP A 630 -12.87 25.02 -28.74
C ASP A 630 -12.82 26.06 -29.86
N ARG A 631 -11.81 25.98 -30.74
CA ARG A 631 -11.73 26.78 -31.97
C ARG A 631 -12.95 26.61 -32.88
N LYS A 632 -13.51 25.40 -32.96
CA LYS A 632 -14.75 25.15 -33.73
C LYS A 632 -16.00 25.70 -33.04
N GLN A 633 -16.02 25.76 -31.72
CA GLN A 633 -17.15 26.24 -30.92
C GLN A 633 -17.09 27.75 -30.67
N GLY A 634 -16.00 28.43 -31.06
CA GLY A 634 -15.81 29.86 -30.81
C GLY A 634 -15.50 30.18 -29.35
N ASN A 635 -15.14 29.19 -28.54
CA ASN A 635 -14.79 29.38 -27.14
C ASN A 635 -13.37 29.96 -27.02
N LYS A 636 -13.16 30.86 -26.04
CA LYS A 636 -11.81 31.30 -25.66
C LYS A 636 -11.00 30.11 -25.15
N GLU A 637 -9.69 30.16 -25.37
CA GLU A 637 -8.74 29.17 -24.88
C GLU A 637 -8.90 29.03 -23.36
N GLN A 638 -9.31 27.84 -22.90
CA GLN A 638 -9.49 27.55 -21.47
C GLN A 638 -8.12 27.40 -20.80
N ASP A 639 -7.99 27.90 -19.57
CA ASP A 639 -6.80 27.68 -18.74
C ASP A 639 -6.68 26.18 -18.43
N ARG A 640 -5.66 25.53 -19.00
CA ARG A 640 -5.39 24.10 -18.83
C ARG A 640 -4.11 23.93 -18.05
N SER A 641 -4.04 22.86 -17.25
CA SER A 641 -2.84 22.48 -16.47
C SER A 641 -1.56 22.76 -17.24
N SER A 642 -0.68 23.57 -16.64
CA SER A 642 0.67 23.81 -17.13
C SER A 642 1.46 22.50 -17.26
N ASP A 643 2.45 22.48 -18.15
CA ASP A 643 3.29 21.32 -18.42
C ASP A 643 3.98 20.82 -17.13
N VAL A 644 4.13 19.49 -17.02
CA VAL A 644 4.88 18.70 -16.01
C VAL A 644 5.45 19.49 -14.83
N THR A 645 4.81 19.39 -13.66
CA THR A 645 5.37 19.92 -12.41
C THR A 645 6.72 19.26 -12.12
N LEU A 646 7.80 20.03 -12.15
CA LEU A 646 9.16 19.58 -11.82
C LEU A 646 9.43 19.54 -10.31
N TYR A 647 8.49 20.02 -9.51
CA TYR A 647 8.62 20.09 -8.06
C TYR A 647 7.39 19.48 -7.39
N ALA A 648 7.61 18.79 -6.28
CA ALA A 648 6.57 18.34 -5.38
C ALA A 648 6.72 19.05 -4.02
N MET A 649 5.61 19.34 -3.35
CA MET A 649 5.65 19.92 -2.01
C MET A 649 5.86 18.81 -0.97
N ALA A 650 6.97 18.85 -0.26
CA ALA A 650 7.36 17.92 0.79
C ALA A 650 7.51 18.66 2.12
N TYR A 651 6.64 18.38 3.10
CA TYR A 651 6.63 19.06 4.40
C TYR A 651 6.63 20.60 4.32
N GLY A 652 5.95 21.16 3.30
CA GLY A 652 5.90 22.60 3.03
C GLY A 652 7.06 23.16 2.20
N TYR A 653 8.00 22.32 1.75
CA TYR A 653 9.14 22.74 0.94
C TYR A 653 9.08 22.18 -0.49
N PRO A 654 9.41 22.95 -1.53
CA PRO A 654 9.50 22.44 -2.88
C PRO A 654 10.73 21.53 -3.03
N VAL A 655 10.51 20.29 -3.47
CA VAL A 655 11.55 19.29 -3.76
C VAL A 655 11.54 18.96 -5.24
N TYR A 656 12.72 18.97 -5.87
CA TYR A 656 12.84 18.72 -7.30
C TYR A 656 12.61 17.24 -7.63
N VAL A 657 11.65 16.96 -8.52
CA VAL A 657 11.28 15.63 -8.98
C VAL A 657 11.10 15.67 -10.52
N PRO A 658 12.13 15.26 -11.30
CA PRO A 658 12.22 15.53 -12.74
C PRO A 658 11.04 15.05 -13.61
N TYR A 659 10.28 14.05 -13.15
CA TYR A 659 9.13 13.49 -13.85
C TYR A 659 8.01 13.14 -12.87
N TYR A 660 7.70 14.08 -11.96
CA TYR A 660 6.65 13.90 -10.98
C TYR A 660 5.29 13.65 -11.64
N ALA A 661 4.59 12.67 -11.13
CA ALA A 661 3.22 12.40 -11.52
C ALA A 661 2.44 11.89 -10.31
N PRO A 662 1.12 12.09 -10.24
CA PRO A 662 0.29 11.64 -9.12
C PRO A 662 0.34 10.15 -8.77
N TYR A 663 0.97 9.31 -9.61
CA TYR A 663 1.14 7.87 -9.43
C TYR A 663 2.52 7.43 -8.93
N VAL A 664 3.47 8.37 -8.74
CA VAL A 664 4.81 8.05 -8.24
C VAL A 664 4.79 7.95 -6.72
N ALA A 665 5.76 7.22 -6.16
CA ALA A 665 5.96 7.13 -4.72
C ALA A 665 6.17 8.51 -4.11
N ASP A 666 5.80 8.66 -2.84
CA ASP A 666 5.94 9.91 -2.12
C ASP A 666 7.42 10.39 -2.16
N PRO A 667 7.70 11.55 -2.76
CA PRO A 667 9.05 12.04 -2.92
C PRO A 667 9.71 12.45 -1.60
N CYS A 668 8.93 12.61 -0.52
CA CYS A 668 9.46 12.83 0.83
C CYS A 668 10.14 11.58 1.40
N VAL A 669 9.75 10.40 0.90
CA VAL A 669 10.12 9.12 1.49
C VAL A 669 11.49 8.67 1.01
N HIS A 670 12.50 8.97 1.84
CA HIS A 670 13.89 8.63 1.55
C HIS A 670 14.37 7.43 2.33
N SER A 671 14.95 6.46 1.62
CA SER A 671 15.38 5.18 2.18
C SER A 671 16.35 5.30 3.37
N ASN A 672 17.19 6.33 3.41
CA ASN A 672 18.17 6.53 4.47
C ASN A 672 17.55 7.02 5.79
N ALA A 673 16.33 7.54 5.76
CA ALA A 673 15.64 7.99 6.97
C ALA A 673 15.16 6.81 7.85
N TYR A 674 15.07 5.61 7.29
CA TYR A 674 14.37 4.48 7.90
C TYR A 674 15.25 3.26 8.16
N ALA A 675 14.95 2.53 9.23
CA ALA A 675 15.53 1.21 9.54
C ALA A 675 15.35 0.20 8.40
N SER A 676 14.18 0.23 7.77
CA SER A 676 13.79 -0.58 6.60
C SER A 676 13.14 0.34 5.59
N ASN A 677 13.46 0.18 4.30
CA ASN A 677 13.03 1.12 3.28
C ASN A 677 11.51 1.01 3.01
N PRO A 678 10.69 2.00 3.40
CA PRO A 678 9.25 1.95 3.21
C PRO A 678 8.84 2.05 1.73
N GLY A 679 9.69 2.66 0.89
CA GLY A 679 9.45 2.93 -0.53
C GLY A 679 10.13 1.95 -1.48
N CYS A 680 10.75 0.85 -1.04
CA CYS A 680 11.41 -0.08 -1.96
C CYS A 680 10.63 -1.38 -2.17
N MET A 681 10.63 -1.78 -3.44
CA MET A 681 10.34 -3.11 -3.94
C MET A 681 11.47 -3.53 -4.90
N SER A 682 12.26 -4.55 -4.54
CA SER A 682 13.36 -5.00 -5.40
C SER A 682 12.97 -6.16 -6.30
N PHE A 683 13.25 -6.03 -7.60
CA PHE A 683 13.09 -7.10 -8.60
C PHE A 683 14.43 -7.65 -9.10
N VAL A 684 15.55 -7.17 -8.55
CA VAL A 684 16.89 -7.56 -8.97
C VAL A 684 17.26 -8.90 -8.37
N SER A 685 17.48 -9.96 -9.16
CA SER A 685 17.91 -11.26 -8.64
C SER A 685 19.03 -11.15 -7.58
N GLY A 686 18.77 -11.71 -6.39
CA GLY A 686 19.66 -11.68 -5.22
C GLY A 686 19.43 -10.51 -4.26
N ALA A 687 18.78 -9.43 -4.69
CA ALA A 687 18.55 -8.23 -3.91
C ALA A 687 17.46 -8.37 -2.83
N HIS A 688 17.20 -7.26 -2.14
CA HIS A 688 16.40 -7.22 -0.95
C HIS A 688 14.90 -7.41 -1.26
N GLY A 689 14.29 -8.54 -0.86
CA GLY A 689 12.85 -8.82 -1.02
C GLY A 689 12.57 -9.89 -2.05
N ASN A 690 13.62 -10.40 -2.69
CA ASN A 690 13.48 -11.40 -3.71
C ASN A 690 13.06 -12.76 -3.15
N CYS A 691 12.16 -13.37 -3.90
CA CYS A 691 11.70 -14.73 -3.69
C CYS A 691 12.85 -15.73 -3.90
N ALA A 692 12.79 -16.88 -3.22
CA ALA A 692 13.70 -17.98 -3.48
C ALA A 692 13.53 -18.50 -4.93
N ALA A 693 14.63 -18.68 -5.65
CA ALA A 693 14.63 -19.22 -7.01
C ALA A 693 13.91 -20.59 -7.06
N GLY A 694 13.02 -20.75 -8.03
CA GLY A 694 12.10 -21.89 -8.14
C GLY A 694 10.74 -21.66 -7.48
N THR A 695 10.61 -20.65 -6.62
CA THR A 695 9.33 -20.19 -6.06
C THR A 695 8.73 -19.02 -6.85
N CYS A 696 9.53 -18.28 -7.60
CA CYS A 696 9.07 -17.22 -8.48
C CYS A 696 8.22 -17.79 -9.64
N GLY A 697 6.98 -17.34 -9.75
CA GLY A 697 6.25 -17.23 -11.02
C GLY A 697 6.15 -15.75 -11.38
N GLY A 698 5.95 -15.39 -12.65
CA GLY A 698 5.96 -14.01 -13.17
C GLY A 698 4.84 -13.08 -12.65
N ALA A 699 4.32 -13.30 -11.44
CA ALA A 699 3.11 -12.67 -10.90
C ALA A 699 3.20 -12.28 -9.41
N VAL A 700 4.39 -12.29 -8.78
CA VAL A 700 4.50 -11.88 -7.36
C VAL A 700 5.62 -10.88 -7.19
N ALA A 701 5.21 -9.62 -7.12
CA ALA A 701 6.00 -8.52 -6.61
C ALA A 701 6.36 -8.76 -5.13
N ALA A 702 7.54 -8.27 -4.72
CA ALA A 702 7.99 -8.39 -3.33
C ALA A 702 7.00 -7.67 -2.39
N GLY A 703 6.49 -8.37 -1.37
CA GLY A 703 5.59 -7.82 -0.34
C GLY A 703 4.13 -8.25 -0.47
N GLY A 704 3.56 -8.26 -1.68
CA GLY A 704 2.18 -8.71 -1.96
C GLY A 704 2.09 -10.22 -2.17
N CYS A 705 2.47 -11.04 -1.20
CA CYS A 705 2.38 -12.50 -1.32
C CYS A 705 0.98 -13.00 -0.92
N GLY A 706 -0.04 -12.65 -1.70
CA GLY A 706 -1.41 -13.06 -1.42
C GLY A 706 -2.39 -12.98 -2.59
N GLY A 707 -2.42 -11.91 -3.37
CA GLY A 707 -3.49 -11.69 -4.33
C GLY A 707 -3.41 -12.58 -5.58
N MET A 708 -4.54 -13.19 -5.96
CA MET A 708 -4.73 -13.73 -7.31
C MET A 708 -4.68 -12.63 -8.39
N GLY A 709 -4.79 -11.36 -7.96
CA GLY A 709 -4.78 -10.13 -8.76
C GLY A 709 -3.40 -9.50 -8.99
N GLY A 710 -2.31 -10.13 -8.54
CA GLY A 710 -0.95 -9.75 -8.90
C GLY A 710 -0.77 -9.86 -10.42
N GLY A 711 -0.78 -8.71 -11.10
CA GLY A 711 -1.12 -8.58 -12.52
C GLY A 711 -0.40 -9.56 -13.47
N CYS A 712 -1.19 -10.39 -14.13
CA CYS A 712 -0.81 -11.10 -15.34
C CYS A 712 -0.76 -10.12 -16.53
N ALA A 713 0.38 -9.45 -16.73
CA ALA A 713 0.74 -8.87 -18.04
C ALA A 713 2.24 -8.53 -18.09
N GLY A 714 3.02 -9.40 -18.71
CA GLY A 714 4.43 -9.14 -19.03
C GLY A 714 5.24 -10.42 -19.15
N GLY A 715 5.32 -10.97 -20.37
CA GLY A 715 6.25 -12.06 -20.67
C GLY A 715 7.69 -11.60 -20.51
N CYS A 716 8.51 -12.42 -19.87
CA CYS A 716 9.96 -12.36 -20.02
C CYS A 716 10.41 -13.74 -20.51
N ALA A 717 10.94 -13.75 -21.73
CA ALA A 717 11.54 -14.91 -22.37
C ALA A 717 12.53 -15.60 -21.42
N GLY A 718 12.30 -16.89 -21.18
CA GLY A 718 13.26 -17.74 -20.49
C GLY A 718 14.50 -17.88 -21.36
N GLY A 719 15.63 -17.36 -20.87
CA GLY A 719 16.95 -17.73 -21.39
C GLY A 719 17.29 -19.14 -20.93
N GLY A 720 17.16 -20.11 -21.84
CA GLY A 720 17.82 -21.40 -21.80
C GLY A 720 18.57 -21.57 -23.12
N GLY A 721 19.90 -21.61 -23.05
CA GLY A 721 20.76 -21.69 -24.23
C GLY A 721 20.73 -23.05 -24.92
N GLY A 722 21.02 -23.04 -26.22
CA GLY A 722 21.36 -24.24 -26.98
C GLY A 722 21.14 -24.11 -28.50
N ALA A 723 22.23 -23.92 -29.23
CA ALA A 723 22.46 -24.27 -30.64
C ALA A 723 21.84 -23.41 -31.78
N ALA A 724 22.76 -22.71 -32.47
CA ALA A 724 22.96 -22.61 -33.92
C ALA A 724 21.81 -22.22 -34.88
N GLY A 725 22.07 -21.12 -35.63
CA GLY A 725 21.79 -21.06 -37.07
C GLY A 725 20.80 -20.01 -37.55
N GLY A 726 21.25 -19.14 -38.46
CA GLY A 726 20.41 -18.60 -39.54
C GLY A 726 19.96 -17.14 -39.43
N CYS A 727 20.50 -16.31 -40.32
CA CYS A 727 20.12 -14.93 -40.60
C CYS A 727 18.69 -14.80 -41.18
N GLY A 728 18.02 -13.66 -40.99
CA GLY A 728 16.78 -13.35 -41.73
C GLY A 728 16.04 -12.10 -41.26
N SER A 729 15.80 -11.18 -42.20
CA SER A 729 15.25 -9.83 -42.11
C SER A 729 13.72 -9.72 -42.01
N GLY A 730 13.24 -8.64 -41.37
CA GLY A 730 12.17 -7.76 -41.88
C GLY A 730 10.69 -8.09 -41.62
N GLY A 731 9.89 -7.03 -41.40
CA GLY A 731 8.46 -6.97 -41.75
C GLY A 731 7.47 -7.12 -40.59
N GLY A 732 6.72 -6.04 -40.30
CA GLY A 732 5.63 -6.03 -39.31
C GLY A 732 4.30 -6.54 -39.83
N ALA A 733 3.35 -6.79 -38.92
CA ALA A 733 1.91 -6.78 -39.15
C ALA A 733 1.18 -6.84 -37.80
N GLY A 734 0.04 -6.16 -37.72
CA GLY A 734 -0.71 -5.90 -36.50
C GLY A 734 -1.53 -7.07 -35.95
N CYS A 735 -2.08 -6.85 -34.76
CA CYS A 735 -2.96 -7.79 -34.08
C CYS A 735 -4.30 -7.10 -33.80
N GLY A 736 -5.34 -7.55 -34.49
CA GLY A 736 -6.74 -7.38 -34.12
C GLY A 736 -7.34 -8.74 -33.76
N GLY A 737 -8.42 -8.73 -32.99
CA GLY A 737 -9.37 -9.84 -32.97
C GLY A 737 -9.59 -10.51 -31.62
N SER A 738 -10.63 -10.03 -30.93
CA SER A 738 -11.38 -10.67 -29.85
C SER A 738 -11.81 -12.11 -30.15
N SER A 739 -12.00 -12.94 -29.13
CA SER A 739 -13.09 -13.94 -29.14
C SER A 739 -13.58 -14.31 -27.74
N SER A 740 -14.88 -14.12 -27.59
CA SER A 740 -15.79 -14.69 -26.59
C SER A 740 -16.00 -16.18 -26.85
N GLY A 741 -16.18 -16.98 -25.79
CA GLY A 741 -16.59 -18.38 -25.89
C GLY A 741 -17.47 -18.78 -24.71
N GLY A 742 -18.80 -18.72 -24.93
CA GLY A 742 -19.80 -19.47 -24.17
C GLY A 742 -20.13 -20.76 -24.91
N GLY A 743 -20.39 -21.83 -24.16
CA GLY A 743 -20.55 -23.19 -24.68
C GLY A 743 -21.90 -23.51 -25.32
N GLY A 744 -22.03 -24.78 -25.73
CA GLY A 744 -23.26 -25.38 -26.20
C GLY A 744 -22.98 -26.45 -27.25
N GLY A 745 -23.12 -27.72 -26.87
CA GLY A 745 -22.98 -28.88 -27.76
C GLY A 745 -24.20 -29.10 -28.65
N GLY A 746 -24.05 -30.03 -29.60
CA GLY A 746 -25.13 -30.50 -30.47
C GLY A 746 -24.64 -30.65 -31.90
N GLY A 747 -24.11 -31.83 -32.24
CA GLY A 747 -23.83 -32.20 -33.62
C GLY A 747 -25.09 -32.64 -34.36
N CYS A 748 -25.10 -32.43 -35.68
CA CYS A 748 -25.79 -33.14 -36.77
C CYS A 748 -25.33 -32.42 -38.07
N GLY A 749 -24.53 -33.04 -38.94
CA GLY A 749 -24.98 -33.58 -40.24
C GLY A 749 -25.72 -32.52 -41.08
N GLY A 750 -25.25 -31.98 -42.21
CA GLY A 750 -24.50 -32.58 -43.31
C GLY A 750 -25.30 -32.34 -44.59
N GLY A 751 -24.68 -31.74 -45.61
CA GLY A 751 -25.09 -31.91 -47.02
C GLY A 751 -25.90 -30.77 -47.67
N GLY A 752 -25.27 -30.14 -48.66
CA GLY A 752 -25.81 -30.17 -50.03
C GLY A 752 -26.50 -28.92 -50.58
N GLY A 753 -25.87 -28.33 -51.61
CA GLY A 753 -26.55 -28.10 -52.88
C GLY A 753 -27.08 -26.69 -53.19
N GLY A 754 -26.32 -25.95 -54.01
CA GLY A 754 -26.70 -25.69 -55.41
C GLY A 754 -27.73 -24.60 -55.75
N GLY A 755 -27.35 -23.76 -56.74
CA GLY A 755 -28.23 -22.94 -57.57
C GLY A 755 -28.38 -21.49 -57.08
N GLY A 756 -28.21 -20.44 -57.87
CA GLY A 756 -28.19 -20.31 -59.32
C GLY A 756 -29.11 -19.15 -59.75
N CYS A 757 -28.56 -18.28 -60.59
CA CYS A 757 -29.26 -17.46 -61.61
C CYS A 757 -29.84 -16.07 -61.24
N GLY A 758 -29.32 -15.07 -61.99
CA GLY A 758 -30.07 -14.00 -62.66
C GLY A 758 -30.35 -12.75 -61.82
N GLY A 759 -30.11 -11.52 -62.27
CA GLY A 759 -29.72 -11.01 -63.57
C GLY A 759 -30.24 -9.57 -63.72
N GLY A 760 -29.37 -8.67 -64.18
CA GLY A 760 -29.69 -7.55 -65.08
C GLY A 760 -30.47 -6.34 -64.58
N GLY A 761 -29.84 -5.16 -64.75
CA GLY A 761 -30.40 -4.19 -65.70
C GLY A 761 -30.67 -2.76 -65.21
N GLY A 762 -29.96 -1.80 -65.82
CA GLY A 762 -30.38 -0.41 -66.09
C GLY A 762 -30.40 0.55 -64.89
N GLY A 763 -29.90 1.78 -64.92
CA GLY A 763 -29.65 2.67 -66.05
C GLY A 763 -30.52 3.92 -65.88
N GLY A 764 -29.89 5.03 -65.48
CA GLY A 764 -30.28 6.42 -65.80
C GLY A 764 -31.59 6.98 -65.23
N CYS A 765 -31.47 7.90 -64.27
CA CYS A 765 -31.78 9.33 -64.41
C CYS A 765 -31.15 10.12 -63.26
#